data_AF-A0A2S9DQB7-F1
#
_entry.id   AF-A0A2S9DQB7-F1
#
_cell.length_a   1.000
_cell.length_b   1.000
_cell.length_c   1.000
_cell.angle_alpha   90.00
_cell.angle_beta   90.00
_cell.angle_gamma   90.00
#
_symmetry.space_group_name_H-M   'P 1'
#
loop_
_entity.id
_entity.type
_entity.pdbx_description
1 polymer ?
#
loop_
_entity_poly.entity_id
_entity_poly.type
_entity_poly.pdbx_seq_one_letter_code
_entity_poly.pdbx_strand_id
1 'polypeptide(L)'
;MMGSKKTANTSVSATGAGQMSELKAAVVVDAFSDDPNGLIPTEFLYHPIKIELQQIWRFPAQYGETDNVHFSIKPHTPEPAYPLPPIPLLGPVTEDDFPVELSIGGNWLKISGSYDLSYYVDGPGGIEHSPHVTAFTLDWMPPGGMAPLMPPMFIDPEVANNGITEAYISEHEFVELRIPTYLDRQAFDDGLIFLLETEESNPFLAAYTHTFVSTTEALIVPVPSGLFRQLPNGPRFLRYGLRDRAGNQQSNYSGATPVYINLQALPSGLQPPEVLAYDYDGLIDRADARSGVNVRFGAYFDWNPTDEVAVSWNGILLAREPVDGFPKVVPVSWSVLIQNGYLQTQVPVRYFIYRAGVATAVPSPVRRVDADFRVFGVDHDQAPAEYNRHLAKVEIRGAVSDTANHLDFSDSDQCVTATVALPEGPAVGKWLDLYWGDREDPVASYTVKSDDKPGQLVTFTGVPWEIVAETPNNPAFPVSYRTSNGVNEQLAPNQFVNINIVPPVRFPRPEFAHASTTGWLNCQTDPPIWEGVHVHVNKHAAIAVGDELRLKWQGTWGFAGDRPIAETSEVFKEDWLDVDESQGYHVFVVPYIPYVQPMKNEAGAYAEFTVWRNGTRIGSSSIRYVKIDRRYSTSDPVFCGPNGNGPD
;
A
#
# COMPACT_ATOMS: atom_id res chain seq x y z
N MET A 1 107.20 -69.37 21.60
CA MET A 1 108.50 -68.84 21.14
C MET A 1 108.32 -68.36 19.71
N MET A 2 108.47 -67.05 19.49
CA MET A 2 109.53 -66.47 18.65
C MET A 2 109.45 -67.01 17.21
N GLY A 3 108.97 -66.24 16.23
CA GLY A 3 109.51 -64.94 15.84
C GLY A 3 110.48 -65.17 14.68
N SER A 4 110.08 -64.82 13.46
CA SER A 4 110.95 -64.89 12.27
C SER A 4 110.88 -63.58 11.49
N LYS A 5 112.07 -63.00 11.25
CA LYS A 5 112.31 -61.80 10.46
C LYS A 5 112.64 -62.18 9.01
N LYS A 6 111.88 -61.54 8.10
CA LYS A 6 112.19 -61.02 6.75
C LYS A 6 113.44 -61.49 6.00
N THR A 7 113.24 -61.78 4.71
CA THR A 7 113.90 -61.07 3.59
C THR A 7 113.02 -61.13 2.33
N ALA A 8 113.14 -60.10 1.48
CA ALA A 8 112.14 -59.63 0.51
C ALA A 8 112.63 -59.65 -0.94
N ASN A 9 111.67 -59.54 -1.87
CA ASN A 9 111.65 -58.84 -3.19
C ASN A 9 110.79 -59.65 -4.17
N THR A 10 109.89 -59.12 -5.00
CA THR A 10 109.76 -57.77 -5.56
C THR A 10 108.30 -57.58 -6.00
N SER A 11 107.58 -56.59 -5.46
CA SER A 11 106.28 -56.16 -6.00
C SER A 11 106.45 -54.78 -6.64
N VAL A 12 106.21 -54.72 -7.95
CA VAL A 12 106.14 -53.46 -8.68
C VAL A 12 104.82 -52.79 -8.29
N SER A 13 104.96 -51.66 -7.60
CA SER A 13 103.91 -50.70 -7.33
C SER A 13 103.66 -49.90 -8.61
N ALA A 14 102.46 -49.98 -9.16
CA ALA A 14 101.93 -48.99 -10.10
C ALA A 14 100.67 -48.41 -9.47
N THR A 15 100.87 -47.32 -8.74
CA THR A 15 99.85 -46.33 -8.38
C THR A 15 99.29 -45.73 -9.67
N GLY A 16 98.11 -46.21 -10.10
CA GLY A 16 97.26 -45.50 -11.04
C GLY A 16 96.30 -44.60 -10.26
N ALA A 17 96.42 -43.29 -10.44
CA ALA A 17 95.44 -42.33 -9.97
C ALA A 17 94.07 -42.69 -10.58
N GLY A 18 93.04 -42.83 -9.74
CA GLY A 18 91.66 -42.97 -10.23
C GLY A 18 91.27 -41.69 -10.96
N GLN A 19 91.20 -41.76 -12.29
CA GLN A 19 90.63 -40.69 -13.10
C GLN A 19 89.12 -40.61 -12.80
N MET A 20 88.64 -39.42 -12.42
CA MET A 20 87.21 -39.16 -12.26
C MET A 20 86.53 -39.23 -13.64
N SER A 21 85.33 -39.82 -13.68
CA SER A 21 84.45 -39.86 -14.87
C SER A 21 84.17 -38.45 -15.40
N GLU A 22 84.08 -38.29 -16.72
CA GLU A 22 83.76 -37.03 -17.39
C GLU A 22 82.28 -36.93 -17.81
N LEU A 23 81.47 -37.93 -17.47
CA LEU A 23 80.04 -37.94 -17.74
C LEU A 23 79.33 -36.73 -17.09
N LYS A 24 78.46 -36.07 -17.86
CA LYS A 24 77.61 -34.96 -17.38
C LYS A 24 76.36 -35.48 -16.67
N ALA A 25 75.69 -34.59 -15.93
CA ALA A 25 74.33 -34.83 -15.45
C ALA A 25 73.40 -35.14 -16.63
N ALA A 26 72.49 -36.10 -16.44
CA ALA A 26 71.42 -36.33 -17.40
C ALA A 26 70.43 -35.15 -17.35
N VAL A 27 69.82 -34.76 -18.46
CA VAL A 27 68.85 -33.66 -18.49
C VAL A 27 67.45 -34.25 -18.52
N VAL A 28 66.57 -33.81 -17.62
CA VAL A 28 65.14 -34.11 -17.69
C VAL A 28 64.51 -33.09 -18.63
N VAL A 29 64.13 -33.51 -19.84
CA VAL A 29 63.83 -32.61 -20.97
C VAL A 29 62.60 -31.76 -20.70
N ASP A 30 61.54 -32.38 -20.18
CA ASP A 30 60.24 -31.74 -20.01
C ASP A 30 60.10 -30.94 -18.69
N ALA A 31 61.17 -30.86 -17.88
CA ALA A 31 61.14 -30.06 -16.65
C ALA A 31 61.24 -28.55 -16.95
N PHE A 32 60.60 -27.72 -16.12
CA PHE A 32 60.75 -26.26 -16.21
C PHE A 32 62.22 -25.86 -16.03
N SER A 33 62.80 -25.22 -17.05
CA SER A 33 64.22 -24.84 -17.07
C SER A 33 64.61 -23.83 -15.98
N ASP A 34 63.64 -23.09 -15.45
CA ASP A 34 63.81 -22.09 -14.40
C ASP A 34 63.39 -22.61 -13.01
N ASP A 35 62.97 -23.88 -12.90
CA ASP A 35 62.66 -24.51 -11.61
C ASP A 35 63.89 -25.25 -11.06
N PRO A 36 64.44 -24.83 -9.90
CA PRO A 36 65.66 -25.43 -9.35
C PRO A 36 65.47 -26.88 -8.89
N ASN A 37 64.23 -27.35 -8.72
CA ASN A 37 63.92 -28.71 -8.35
C ASN A 37 63.45 -29.55 -9.55
N GLY A 38 63.45 -28.99 -10.75
CA GLY A 38 63.08 -29.69 -11.99
C GLY A 38 61.61 -30.14 -12.00
N LEU A 39 60.68 -29.25 -11.63
CA LEU A 39 59.25 -29.54 -11.73
C LEU A 39 58.86 -29.88 -13.17
N ILE A 40 58.20 -31.02 -13.35
CA ILE A 40 57.70 -31.46 -14.66
C ILE A 40 56.21 -31.11 -14.75
N PRO A 41 55.75 -30.40 -15.80
CA PRO A 41 54.34 -30.14 -16.04
C PRO A 41 53.52 -31.44 -16.12
N THR A 42 52.32 -31.40 -15.54
CA THR A 42 51.40 -32.54 -15.40
C THR A 42 51.07 -33.19 -16.74
N GLU A 43 50.99 -32.41 -17.82
CA GLU A 43 50.71 -32.93 -19.16
C GLU A 43 51.75 -33.94 -19.65
N PHE A 44 53.01 -33.84 -19.20
CA PHE A 44 54.07 -34.78 -19.55
C PHE A 44 54.09 -36.03 -18.64
N LEU A 45 53.45 -35.98 -17.48
CA LEU A 45 53.46 -37.07 -16.50
C LEU A 45 52.61 -38.29 -16.93
N TYR A 46 51.77 -38.13 -17.96
CA TYR A 46 51.03 -39.23 -18.57
C TYR A 46 51.87 -40.09 -19.54
N HIS A 47 53.12 -39.69 -19.79
CA HIS A 47 54.05 -40.36 -20.69
C HIS A 47 55.36 -40.73 -19.96
N PRO A 48 56.17 -41.66 -20.50
CA PRO A 48 57.54 -41.86 -20.03
C PRO A 48 58.33 -40.54 -20.06
N ILE A 49 59.14 -40.29 -19.04
CA ILE A 49 59.92 -39.06 -18.91
C ILE A 49 61.12 -39.11 -19.85
N LYS A 50 61.28 -38.06 -20.64
CA LYS A 50 62.40 -37.91 -21.57
C LYS A 50 63.65 -37.45 -20.84
N ILE A 51 64.73 -38.17 -21.07
CA ILE A 51 66.05 -37.94 -20.49
C ILE A 51 67.06 -37.80 -21.61
N GLU A 52 67.85 -36.74 -21.60
CA GLU A 52 68.98 -36.59 -22.50
C GLU A 52 70.30 -36.88 -21.79
N LEU A 53 71.12 -37.75 -22.36
CA LEU A 53 72.54 -37.80 -22.02
C LEU A 53 73.28 -36.84 -22.95
N GLN A 54 74.11 -35.99 -22.37
CA GLN A 54 74.70 -34.83 -23.06
C GLN A 54 76.13 -35.08 -23.59
N GLN A 55 76.72 -36.22 -23.27
CA GLN A 55 78.13 -36.50 -23.56
C GLN A 55 78.40 -37.99 -23.67
N ILE A 56 79.27 -38.36 -24.62
CA ILE A 56 79.78 -39.70 -24.81
C ILE A 56 80.67 -40.15 -23.63
N TRP A 57 80.61 -41.43 -23.27
CA TRP A 57 81.51 -42.04 -22.28
C TRP A 57 82.86 -42.45 -22.92
N ARG A 58 83.82 -42.84 -22.08
CA ARG A 58 85.22 -43.06 -22.48
C ARG A 58 85.42 -44.21 -23.47
N PHE A 59 84.57 -45.24 -23.40
CA PHE A 59 84.68 -46.45 -24.21
C PHE A 59 83.31 -46.85 -24.78
N PRO A 60 82.82 -46.15 -25.83
CA PRO A 60 81.54 -46.44 -26.46
C PRO A 60 81.56 -47.76 -27.24
N ALA A 61 80.42 -48.44 -27.24
CA ALA A 61 80.15 -49.66 -27.98
C ALA A 61 80.45 -49.45 -29.46
N GLN A 62 81.25 -50.35 -30.03
CA GLN A 62 81.56 -50.40 -31.44
C GLN A 62 80.50 -51.18 -32.22
N TYR A 63 80.69 -51.32 -33.53
CA TYR A 63 79.77 -52.09 -34.38
C TYR A 63 79.58 -53.52 -33.86
N GLY A 64 78.33 -53.89 -33.56
CA GLY A 64 77.97 -55.21 -33.03
C GLY A 64 78.06 -55.34 -31.50
N GLU A 65 78.46 -54.27 -30.81
CA GLU A 65 78.45 -54.18 -29.35
C GLU A 65 77.20 -53.43 -28.84
N THR A 66 76.95 -53.48 -27.53
CA THR A 66 75.82 -52.79 -26.89
C THR A 66 76.25 -52.23 -25.56
N ASP A 67 75.99 -50.95 -25.34
CA ASP A 67 76.11 -50.32 -24.04
C ASP A 67 74.75 -50.27 -23.36
N ASN A 68 74.70 -50.62 -22.08
CA ASN A 68 73.47 -50.59 -21.29
C ASN A 68 73.51 -49.37 -20.37
N VAL A 69 72.60 -48.43 -20.58
CA VAL A 69 72.43 -47.28 -19.69
C VAL A 69 71.54 -47.71 -18.53
N HIS A 70 72.08 -47.68 -17.33
CA HIS A 70 71.37 -47.99 -16.09
C HIS A 70 71.01 -46.69 -15.37
N PHE A 71 69.71 -46.41 -15.29
CA PHE A 71 69.18 -45.32 -14.47
C PHE A 71 68.80 -45.81 -13.08
N SER A 72 68.95 -44.95 -12.07
CA SER A 72 68.47 -45.17 -10.72
C SER A 72 67.81 -43.90 -10.19
N ILE A 73 66.61 -44.05 -9.65
CA ILE A 73 65.81 -42.95 -9.12
C ILE A 73 65.77 -43.05 -7.62
N LYS A 74 66.22 -42.00 -6.94
CA LYS A 74 66.22 -41.91 -5.48
C LYS A 74 65.15 -40.92 -5.03
N PRO A 75 64.03 -41.37 -4.43
CA PRO A 75 63.09 -40.44 -3.82
C PRO A 75 63.76 -39.69 -2.67
N HIS A 76 63.37 -38.42 -2.48
CA HIS A 76 63.75 -37.58 -1.34
C HIS A 76 63.00 -38.00 -0.06
N THR A 77 62.90 -39.31 0.15
CA THR A 77 62.35 -39.99 1.32
C THR A 77 63.42 -40.96 1.87
N PRO A 78 63.19 -41.60 3.03
CA PRO A 78 64.08 -42.65 3.53
C PRO A 78 64.17 -43.90 2.64
N GLU A 79 63.32 -44.05 1.62
CA GLU A 79 63.27 -45.24 0.76
C GLU A 79 64.55 -45.40 -0.08
N PRO A 80 65.05 -46.61 -0.32
CA PRO A 80 66.25 -46.81 -1.14
C PRO A 80 66.05 -46.36 -2.60
N ALA A 81 67.14 -46.13 -3.32
CA ALA A 81 67.07 -45.83 -4.74
C ALA A 81 66.52 -47.03 -5.53
N TYR A 82 65.66 -46.75 -6.52
CA TYR A 82 65.07 -47.75 -7.41
C TYR A 82 65.89 -47.85 -8.69
N PRO A 83 66.62 -48.96 -8.92
CA PRO A 83 67.24 -49.19 -10.22
C PRO A 83 66.13 -49.46 -11.26
N LEU A 84 66.26 -48.84 -12.43
CA LEU A 84 65.38 -49.06 -13.56
C LEU A 84 65.96 -50.15 -14.49
N PRO A 85 65.12 -50.77 -15.34
CA PRO A 85 65.61 -51.64 -16.39
C PRO A 85 66.66 -50.93 -17.26
N PRO A 86 67.78 -51.58 -17.63
CA PRO A 86 68.76 -51.00 -18.51
C PRO A 86 68.18 -50.70 -19.89
N ILE A 87 68.59 -49.57 -20.48
CA ILE A 87 68.24 -49.19 -21.84
C ILE A 87 69.44 -49.51 -22.75
N PRO A 88 69.30 -50.41 -23.74
CA PRO A 88 70.39 -50.78 -24.62
C PRO A 88 70.62 -49.73 -25.71
N LEU A 89 71.89 -49.37 -25.92
CA LEU A 89 72.39 -48.53 -27.00
C LEU A 89 73.29 -49.36 -27.91
N LEU A 90 72.82 -49.62 -29.13
CA LEU A 90 73.55 -50.43 -30.11
C LEU A 90 74.66 -49.60 -30.76
N GLY A 91 75.89 -50.14 -30.78
CA GLY A 91 77.02 -49.48 -31.40
C GLY A 91 76.98 -49.50 -32.94
N PRO A 92 77.75 -48.62 -33.62
CA PRO A 92 78.69 -47.68 -33.02
C PRO A 92 78.01 -46.46 -32.40
N VAL A 93 78.31 -46.16 -31.14
CA VAL A 93 77.92 -44.90 -30.48
C VAL A 93 79.05 -43.89 -30.68
N THR A 94 78.73 -42.70 -31.19
CA THR A 94 79.67 -41.64 -31.56
C THR A 94 79.27 -40.29 -30.96
N GLU A 95 80.16 -39.31 -30.96
CA GLU A 95 79.86 -37.96 -30.44
C GLU A 95 78.69 -37.30 -31.18
N ASP A 96 78.49 -37.62 -32.46
CA ASP A 96 77.40 -37.08 -33.29
C ASP A 96 76.00 -37.58 -32.86
N ASP A 97 75.93 -38.62 -32.02
CA ASP A 97 74.68 -39.16 -31.50
C ASP A 97 74.15 -38.39 -30.26
N PHE A 98 74.91 -37.40 -29.76
CA PHE A 98 74.56 -36.64 -28.55
C PHE A 98 73.99 -35.24 -28.86
N PRO A 99 72.95 -34.79 -28.12
CA PRO A 99 72.34 -35.46 -26.98
C PRO A 99 71.49 -36.67 -27.40
N VAL A 100 71.66 -37.79 -26.67
CA VAL A 100 70.85 -38.99 -26.91
C VAL A 100 69.61 -38.92 -26.03
N GLU A 101 68.43 -38.89 -26.67
CA GLU A 101 67.13 -38.91 -25.98
C GLU A 101 66.74 -40.35 -25.62
N LEU A 102 66.53 -40.58 -24.34
CA LEU A 102 66.09 -41.84 -23.73
C LEU A 102 64.78 -41.60 -22.98
N SER A 103 64.03 -42.66 -22.71
CA SER A 103 62.78 -42.56 -21.97
C SER A 103 62.78 -43.48 -20.76
N ILE A 104 62.50 -42.93 -19.59
CA ILE A 104 62.36 -43.69 -18.34
C ILE A 104 60.91 -43.69 -17.88
N GLY A 105 60.43 -44.86 -17.44
CA GLY A 105 59.06 -45.03 -16.97
C GLY A 105 58.98 -45.99 -15.80
N GLY A 106 57.81 -46.05 -15.17
CA GLY A 106 57.53 -46.99 -14.09
C GLY A 106 56.38 -46.54 -13.19
N ASN A 107 56.02 -47.36 -12.21
CA ASN A 107 54.94 -47.04 -11.27
C ASN A 107 55.25 -45.83 -10.37
N TRP A 108 56.54 -45.50 -10.20
CA TRP A 108 56.99 -44.32 -9.44
C TRP A 108 56.50 -43.00 -10.04
N LEU A 109 56.20 -42.95 -11.36
CA LEU A 109 55.64 -41.76 -12.01
C LEU A 109 54.28 -41.34 -11.47
N LYS A 110 53.55 -42.25 -10.83
CA LYS A 110 52.19 -42.01 -10.29
C LYS A 110 52.21 -41.47 -8.86
N ILE A 111 53.38 -41.16 -8.33
CA ILE A 111 53.57 -40.74 -6.94
C ILE A 111 54.14 -39.32 -6.99
N SER A 112 53.42 -38.36 -6.42
CA SER A 112 53.96 -37.01 -6.25
C SER A 112 55.20 -37.06 -5.34
N GLY A 113 56.24 -36.31 -5.69
CA GLY A 113 57.45 -36.23 -4.90
C GLY A 113 58.64 -35.65 -5.65
N SER A 114 59.72 -35.40 -4.90
CA SER A 114 61.02 -35.00 -5.44
C SER A 114 61.96 -36.18 -5.51
N TYR A 115 62.72 -36.25 -6.58
CA TYR A 115 63.57 -37.39 -6.93
C TYR A 115 64.94 -36.92 -7.44
N ASP A 116 65.97 -37.71 -7.15
CA ASP A 116 67.27 -37.60 -7.79
C ASP A 116 67.43 -38.70 -8.85
N LEU A 117 67.75 -38.31 -10.08
CA LEU A 117 68.16 -39.22 -11.15
C LEU A 117 69.68 -39.38 -11.14
N SER A 118 70.14 -40.62 -11.14
CA SER A 118 71.54 -40.99 -11.36
C SER A 118 71.63 -42.03 -12.46
N TYR A 119 72.77 -42.10 -13.16
CA TYR A 119 72.99 -43.12 -14.16
C TYR A 119 74.44 -43.60 -14.22
N TYR A 120 74.62 -44.79 -14.77
CA TYR A 120 75.91 -45.32 -15.21
C TYR A 120 75.73 -46.10 -16.50
N VAL A 121 76.82 -46.28 -17.24
CA VAL A 121 76.86 -47.08 -18.47
C VAL A 121 77.66 -48.35 -18.21
N ASP A 122 77.10 -49.50 -18.57
CA ASP A 122 77.76 -50.82 -18.53
C ASP A 122 77.92 -51.35 -19.95
N GLY A 123 79.17 -51.45 -20.39
CA GLY A 123 79.57 -51.79 -21.74
C GLY A 123 80.76 -52.74 -21.81
N PRO A 124 81.15 -53.19 -23.01
CA PRO A 124 82.35 -54.02 -23.20
C PRO A 124 83.64 -53.37 -22.68
N GLY A 125 83.68 -52.03 -22.65
CA GLY A 125 84.78 -51.23 -22.11
C GLY A 125 84.81 -51.10 -20.58
N GLY A 126 83.82 -51.66 -19.88
CA GLY A 126 83.64 -51.57 -18.42
C GLY A 126 82.49 -50.64 -18.01
N ILE A 127 82.40 -50.40 -16.69
CA ILE A 127 81.35 -49.56 -16.10
C ILE A 127 81.87 -48.15 -15.87
N GLU A 128 81.14 -47.14 -16.37
CA GLU A 128 81.41 -45.72 -16.12
C GLU A 128 80.21 -45.05 -15.43
N HIS A 129 80.44 -44.53 -14.22
CA HIS A 129 79.41 -43.86 -13.42
C HIS A 129 79.40 -42.35 -13.68
N SER A 130 78.22 -41.74 -13.80
CA SER A 130 78.10 -40.29 -13.68
C SER A 130 78.29 -39.86 -12.23
N PRO A 131 79.15 -38.86 -11.94
CA PRO A 131 79.30 -38.31 -10.59
C PRO A 131 78.18 -37.32 -10.22
N HIS A 132 77.27 -37.02 -11.15
CA HIS A 132 76.23 -36.02 -10.98
C HIS A 132 74.84 -36.66 -10.79
N VAL A 133 73.99 -35.94 -10.08
CA VAL A 133 72.57 -36.24 -9.93
C VAL A 133 71.74 -35.11 -10.52
N THR A 134 70.57 -35.45 -11.04
CA THR A 134 69.61 -34.48 -11.57
C THR A 134 68.33 -34.53 -10.74
N ALA A 135 68.01 -33.44 -10.06
CA ALA A 135 66.77 -33.32 -9.32
C ALA A 135 65.59 -33.08 -10.28
N PHE A 136 64.46 -33.72 -10.02
CA PHE A 136 63.19 -33.44 -10.67
C PHE A 136 62.02 -33.68 -9.71
N THR A 137 60.89 -33.00 -9.94
CA THR A 137 59.70 -33.10 -9.10
C THR A 137 58.49 -33.50 -9.94
N LEU A 138 57.70 -34.44 -9.42
CA LEU A 138 56.41 -34.84 -9.96
C LEU A 138 55.32 -34.31 -9.05
N ASP A 139 54.31 -33.65 -9.62
CA ASP A 139 53.15 -33.19 -8.87
C ASP A 139 51.85 -33.55 -9.59
N TRP A 140 50.99 -34.27 -8.86
CA TRP A 140 49.66 -34.72 -9.28
C TRP A 140 48.54 -34.10 -8.43
N MET A 141 48.88 -33.24 -7.46
CA MET A 141 47.93 -32.75 -6.47
C MET A 141 47.62 -31.28 -6.72
N PRO A 142 46.36 -30.92 -7.01
CA PRO A 142 46.00 -29.52 -7.16
C PRO A 142 46.06 -28.79 -5.81
N PRO A 143 46.30 -27.47 -5.82
CA PRO A 143 46.34 -26.65 -4.61
C PRO A 143 44.95 -26.51 -3.99
N GLY A 144 44.87 -26.29 -2.68
CA GLY A 144 43.60 -26.08 -1.94
C GLY A 144 42.96 -27.34 -1.36
N GLY A 145 43.55 -28.51 -1.56
CA GLY A 145 43.10 -29.78 -0.97
C GLY A 145 41.81 -30.34 -1.59
N MET A 146 41.04 -31.11 -0.81
CA MET A 146 39.82 -31.80 -1.29
C MET A 146 38.50 -31.12 -0.89
N ALA A 147 38.56 -30.14 0.01
CA ALA A 147 37.37 -29.42 0.47
C ALA A 147 36.96 -28.33 -0.53
N PRO A 148 35.66 -27.96 -0.59
CA PRO A 148 35.22 -26.81 -1.36
C PRO A 148 35.91 -25.52 -0.89
N LEU A 149 36.34 -24.70 -1.84
CA LEU A 149 36.96 -23.42 -1.55
C LEU A 149 35.92 -22.42 -1.02
N MET A 150 36.33 -21.59 -0.05
CA MET A 150 35.48 -20.50 0.47
C MET A 150 35.33 -19.38 -0.58
N PRO A 151 34.18 -18.68 -0.62
CA PRO A 151 33.93 -17.62 -1.61
C PRO A 151 34.93 -16.46 -1.50
N PRO A 152 35.25 -15.79 -2.62
CA PRO A 152 36.08 -14.59 -2.61
C PRO A 152 35.31 -13.37 -2.07
N MET A 153 36.00 -12.29 -1.72
CA MET A 153 35.36 -11.06 -1.25
C MET A 153 35.89 -9.85 -2.01
N PHE A 154 35.02 -8.92 -2.39
CA PHE A 154 35.46 -7.60 -2.86
C PHE A 154 36.12 -6.83 -1.72
N ILE A 155 37.28 -6.23 -2.00
CA ILE A 155 38.00 -5.44 -1.00
C ILE A 155 37.32 -4.09 -0.78
N ASP A 156 36.84 -3.48 -1.86
CA ASP A 156 36.16 -2.20 -1.80
C ASP A 156 34.70 -2.37 -1.36
N PRO A 157 34.29 -1.78 -0.22
CA PRO A 157 32.91 -1.85 0.24
C PRO A 157 31.93 -1.13 -0.72
N GLU A 158 32.39 -0.20 -1.57
CA GLU A 158 31.53 0.44 -2.56
C GLU A 158 30.96 -0.59 -3.55
N VAL A 159 31.79 -1.54 -4.01
CA VAL A 159 31.36 -2.60 -4.93
C VAL A 159 30.30 -3.48 -4.28
N ALA A 160 30.45 -3.78 -2.99
CA ALA A 160 29.45 -4.56 -2.24
C ALA A 160 28.13 -3.80 -2.03
N ASN A 161 28.19 -2.47 -1.84
CA ASN A 161 27.02 -1.64 -1.54
C ASN A 161 26.25 -1.19 -2.78
N ASN A 162 26.97 -0.79 -3.84
CA ASN A 162 26.41 -0.15 -5.02
C ASN A 162 26.56 -1.01 -6.29
N GLY A 163 27.21 -2.17 -6.20
CA GLY A 163 27.63 -2.93 -7.36
C GLY A 163 28.82 -2.27 -8.08
N ILE A 164 29.17 -2.83 -9.22
CA ILE A 164 30.18 -2.28 -10.13
C ILE A 164 29.49 -1.24 -11.01
N THR A 165 29.75 0.04 -10.73
CA THR A 165 29.15 1.18 -11.43
C THR A 165 30.09 1.76 -12.48
N GLU A 166 29.57 2.50 -13.47
CA GLU A 166 30.43 3.17 -14.47
C GLU A 166 31.38 4.18 -13.82
N ALA A 167 30.91 4.91 -12.79
CA ALA A 167 31.75 5.83 -12.02
C ALA A 167 32.94 5.07 -11.40
N TYR A 168 32.65 3.96 -10.70
CA TYR A 168 33.67 3.13 -10.06
C TYR A 168 34.74 2.66 -11.05
N ILE A 169 34.34 2.04 -12.17
CA ILE A 169 35.28 1.48 -13.15
C ILE A 169 35.94 2.52 -14.06
N SER A 170 35.47 3.77 -14.04
CA SER A 170 36.14 4.89 -14.71
C SER A 170 37.31 5.43 -13.88
N GLU A 171 37.26 5.25 -12.56
CA GLU A 171 38.29 5.70 -11.61
C GLU A 171 39.24 4.57 -11.19
N HIS A 172 38.81 3.31 -11.31
CA HIS A 172 39.58 2.12 -10.92
C HIS A 172 39.91 1.24 -12.12
N GLU A 173 41.20 1.03 -12.38
CA GLU A 173 41.68 0.12 -13.44
C GLU A 173 41.33 -1.35 -13.16
N PHE A 174 41.28 -1.73 -11.87
CA PHE A 174 41.00 -3.09 -11.40
C PHE A 174 39.93 -3.10 -10.32
N VAL A 175 39.15 -4.18 -10.30
CA VAL A 175 38.28 -4.56 -9.19
C VAL A 175 39.00 -5.63 -8.37
N GLU A 176 39.40 -5.28 -7.16
CA GLU A 176 40.23 -6.16 -6.33
C GLU A 176 39.39 -7.18 -5.55
N LEU A 177 39.74 -8.47 -5.73
CA LEU A 177 39.12 -9.59 -5.04
C LEU A 177 40.11 -10.24 -4.07
N ARG A 178 39.73 -10.35 -2.81
CA ARG A 178 40.46 -11.16 -1.84
C ARG A 178 40.01 -12.61 -1.90
N ILE A 179 40.96 -13.50 -2.17
CA ILE A 179 40.80 -14.95 -2.07
C ILE A 179 41.18 -15.40 -0.65
N PRO A 180 40.38 -16.26 0.02
CA PRO A 180 40.76 -16.88 1.28
C PRO A 180 42.06 -17.70 1.19
N THR A 181 42.78 -17.83 2.31
CA THR A 181 43.94 -18.72 2.38
C THR A 181 43.58 -20.16 2.06
N TYR A 182 44.45 -20.87 1.35
CA TYR A 182 44.22 -22.23 0.89
C TYR A 182 45.42 -23.14 1.22
N LEU A 183 45.18 -24.46 1.24
CA LEU A 183 46.20 -25.48 1.53
C LEU A 183 47.15 -25.68 0.35
N ASP A 184 48.36 -26.14 0.62
CA ASP A 184 49.37 -26.44 -0.40
C ASP A 184 49.70 -25.26 -1.31
N ARG A 185 49.63 -24.04 -0.76
CA ARG A 185 50.00 -22.81 -1.47
C ARG A 185 51.47 -22.82 -1.86
N GLN A 186 51.74 -22.64 -3.15
CA GLN A 186 53.08 -22.53 -3.71
C GLN A 186 53.26 -21.25 -4.54
N ALA A 187 54.50 -20.95 -4.88
CA ALA A 187 54.78 -19.91 -5.86
C ALA A 187 54.34 -20.38 -7.24
N PHE A 188 53.84 -19.43 -8.03
CA PHE A 188 53.25 -19.61 -9.36
C PHE A 188 51.94 -20.40 -9.39
N ASP A 189 51.20 -20.43 -8.29
CA ASP A 189 49.79 -20.83 -8.32
C ASP A 189 48.96 -19.77 -9.05
N ASP A 190 47.97 -20.21 -9.83
CA ASP A 190 47.01 -19.36 -10.51
C ASP A 190 45.69 -19.27 -9.73
N GLY A 191 45.20 -18.05 -9.54
CA GLY A 191 43.81 -17.75 -9.25
C GLY A 191 43.00 -17.58 -10.54
N LEU A 192 42.09 -18.52 -10.80
CA LEU A 192 41.22 -18.52 -11.98
C LEU A 192 39.87 -17.90 -11.63
N ILE A 193 39.55 -16.71 -12.15
CA ILE A 193 38.29 -16.00 -11.86
C ILE A 193 37.23 -16.34 -12.90
N PHE A 194 36.03 -16.67 -12.43
CA PHE A 194 34.87 -16.97 -13.25
C PHE A 194 33.75 -15.96 -12.98
N LEU A 195 33.24 -15.35 -14.05
CA LEU A 195 32.12 -14.40 -14.03
C LEU A 195 30.89 -15.10 -14.60
N LEU A 196 29.89 -15.32 -13.78
CA LEU A 196 28.74 -16.16 -14.08
C LEU A 196 27.44 -15.34 -14.14
N GLU A 197 26.54 -15.73 -15.02
CA GLU A 197 25.21 -15.12 -15.14
C GLU A 197 24.27 -15.55 -14.02
N THR A 198 24.32 -16.84 -13.63
CA THR A 198 23.52 -17.42 -12.55
C THR A 198 24.41 -18.17 -11.57
N GLU A 199 23.94 -18.34 -10.33
CA GLU A 199 24.69 -19.04 -9.29
C GLU A 199 24.96 -20.51 -9.62
N GLU A 200 24.02 -21.15 -10.34
CA GLU A 200 24.07 -22.55 -10.75
C GLU A 200 24.92 -22.81 -12.00
N SER A 201 25.36 -21.75 -12.69
CA SER A 201 26.19 -21.88 -13.89
C SER A 201 27.49 -22.61 -13.57
N ASN A 202 27.78 -23.67 -14.31
CA ASN A 202 29.06 -24.35 -14.21
C ASN A 202 30.15 -23.48 -14.84
N PRO A 203 31.20 -23.09 -14.10
CA PRO A 203 32.33 -22.38 -14.67
C PRO A 203 33.06 -23.27 -15.67
N PHE A 204 33.18 -22.81 -16.92
CA PHE A 204 33.86 -23.53 -18.00
C PHE A 204 35.18 -22.87 -18.39
N LEU A 205 35.18 -21.56 -18.57
CA LEU A 205 36.36 -20.78 -18.94
C LEU A 205 36.58 -19.64 -17.95
N ALA A 206 37.80 -19.52 -17.45
CA ALA A 206 38.17 -18.40 -16.59
C ALA A 206 38.10 -17.10 -17.40
N ALA A 207 37.39 -16.11 -16.87
CA ALA A 207 37.34 -14.77 -17.43
C ALA A 207 38.68 -14.03 -17.23
N TYR A 208 39.42 -14.40 -16.17
CA TYR A 208 40.71 -13.83 -15.85
C TYR A 208 41.56 -14.84 -15.07
N THR A 209 42.86 -14.87 -15.33
CA THR A 209 43.84 -15.67 -14.59
C THR A 209 44.89 -14.75 -13.99
N HIS A 210 45.18 -14.93 -12.72
CA HIS A 210 46.23 -14.20 -12.03
C HIS A 210 47.21 -15.17 -11.38
N THR A 211 48.49 -15.06 -11.74
CA THR A 211 49.56 -15.90 -11.20
C THR A 211 50.17 -15.24 -9.97
N PHE A 212 50.15 -15.96 -8.86
CA PHE A 212 50.78 -15.61 -7.60
C PHE A 212 52.27 -15.99 -7.65
N VAL A 213 53.18 -15.05 -7.88
CA VAL A 213 54.63 -15.31 -8.02
C VAL A 213 55.33 -15.74 -6.71
N SER A 214 54.68 -15.63 -5.55
CA SER A 214 55.27 -15.96 -4.25
C SER A 214 54.24 -16.42 -3.21
N THR A 215 54.66 -17.32 -2.31
CA THR A 215 53.82 -17.76 -1.17
C THR A 215 53.56 -16.67 -0.13
N THR A 216 54.30 -15.56 -0.17
CA THR A 216 54.16 -14.44 0.78
C THR A 216 53.30 -13.29 0.28
N GLU A 217 52.94 -13.25 -1.01
CA GLU A 217 52.14 -12.15 -1.52
C GLU A 217 50.70 -12.20 -1.00
N ALA A 218 50.01 -11.06 -1.03
CA ALA A 218 48.62 -11.01 -0.63
C ALA A 218 47.76 -11.79 -1.65
N LEU A 219 46.79 -12.58 -1.17
CA LEU A 219 45.83 -13.29 -2.02
C LEU A 219 44.77 -12.33 -2.56
N ILE A 220 45.22 -11.36 -3.35
CA ILE A 220 44.41 -10.34 -3.99
C ILE A 220 44.53 -10.53 -5.49
N VAL A 221 43.39 -10.72 -6.16
CA VAL A 221 43.31 -10.82 -7.61
C VAL A 221 42.82 -9.48 -8.17
N PRO A 222 43.65 -8.73 -8.90
CA PRO A 222 43.24 -7.48 -9.53
C PRO A 222 42.54 -7.79 -10.86
N VAL A 223 41.21 -7.91 -10.84
CA VAL A 223 40.43 -8.22 -12.05
C VAL A 223 40.27 -6.95 -12.90
N PRO A 224 40.69 -6.94 -14.18
CA PRO A 224 40.58 -5.74 -15.02
C PRO A 224 39.14 -5.24 -15.13
N SER A 225 38.92 -3.96 -14.86
CA SER A 225 37.60 -3.32 -14.90
C SER A 225 36.89 -3.46 -16.26
N GLY A 226 37.67 -3.51 -17.35
CA GLY A 226 37.16 -3.71 -18.71
C GLY A 226 36.43 -5.04 -18.94
N LEU A 227 36.66 -6.06 -18.11
CA LEU A 227 35.92 -7.33 -18.19
C LEU A 227 34.46 -7.15 -17.75
N PHE A 228 34.20 -6.30 -16.76
CA PHE A 228 32.85 -6.05 -16.27
C PHE A 228 32.00 -5.23 -17.25
N ARG A 229 32.63 -4.37 -18.07
CA ARG A 229 31.95 -3.63 -19.16
C ARG A 229 31.34 -4.53 -20.24
N GLN A 230 31.86 -5.74 -20.38
CA GLN A 230 31.39 -6.70 -21.37
C GLN A 230 30.17 -7.49 -20.87
N LEU A 231 29.83 -7.38 -19.58
CA LEU A 231 28.70 -8.05 -18.98
C LEU A 231 27.43 -7.20 -19.14
N PRO A 232 26.26 -7.83 -19.38
CA PRO A 232 25.01 -7.11 -19.28
C PRO A 232 24.79 -6.60 -17.85
N ASN A 233 24.05 -5.50 -17.70
CA ASN A 233 23.66 -4.99 -16.39
C ASN A 233 22.79 -6.02 -15.63
N GLY A 234 22.82 -5.95 -14.30
CA GLY A 234 22.06 -6.83 -13.41
C GLY A 234 22.93 -7.77 -12.58
N PRO A 235 22.32 -8.76 -11.91
CA PRO A 235 23.01 -9.63 -10.97
C PRO A 235 23.98 -10.58 -11.68
N ARG A 236 25.16 -10.75 -11.10
CA ARG A 236 26.22 -11.68 -11.51
C ARG A 236 26.75 -12.41 -10.29
N PHE A 237 27.40 -13.53 -10.56
CA PHE A 237 28.03 -14.35 -9.53
C PHE A 237 29.49 -14.55 -9.87
N LEU A 238 30.36 -14.35 -8.89
CA LEU A 238 31.78 -14.55 -9.03
C LEU A 238 32.21 -15.81 -8.30
N ARG A 239 33.01 -16.65 -8.97
CA ARG A 239 33.70 -17.80 -8.36
C ARG A 239 35.19 -17.75 -8.71
N TYR A 240 35.99 -18.50 -7.99
CA TYR A 240 37.37 -18.78 -8.37
C TYR A 240 37.70 -20.26 -8.30
N GLY A 241 38.72 -20.66 -9.06
CA GLY A 241 39.42 -21.93 -8.94
C GLY A 241 40.92 -21.70 -8.73
N LEU A 242 41.63 -22.75 -8.37
CA LEU A 242 43.08 -22.73 -8.21
C LEU A 242 43.72 -23.75 -9.14
N ARG A 243 44.87 -23.40 -9.69
CA ARG A 243 45.72 -24.27 -10.52
C ARG A 243 47.18 -24.06 -10.11
N ASP A 244 47.92 -25.13 -9.87
CA ASP A 244 49.35 -25.00 -9.56
C ASP A 244 50.18 -24.70 -10.82
N ARG A 245 51.48 -24.46 -10.60
CA ARG A 245 52.48 -24.30 -11.66
C ARG A 245 52.60 -25.53 -12.57
N ALA A 246 52.38 -26.74 -12.04
CA ALA A 246 52.44 -27.99 -12.81
C ALA A 246 51.23 -28.16 -13.74
N GLY A 247 50.15 -27.39 -13.55
CA GLY A 247 48.91 -27.46 -14.31
C GLY A 247 47.80 -28.28 -13.65
N ASN A 248 47.98 -28.78 -12.42
CA ASN A 248 46.89 -29.45 -11.69
C ASN A 248 45.87 -28.41 -11.23
N GLN A 249 44.64 -28.55 -11.72
CA GLN A 249 43.51 -27.70 -11.35
C GLN A 249 42.53 -28.47 -10.46
N GLN A 250 42.01 -27.82 -9.43
CA GLN A 250 40.91 -28.41 -8.67
C GLN A 250 39.66 -28.63 -9.53
N SER A 251 38.96 -29.74 -9.28
CA SER A 251 37.66 -30.01 -9.90
C SER A 251 36.52 -29.21 -9.28
N ASN A 252 36.69 -28.78 -8.03
CA ASN A 252 35.70 -27.98 -7.30
C ASN A 252 36.11 -26.50 -7.33
N TYR A 253 35.12 -25.64 -7.53
CA TYR A 253 35.28 -24.19 -7.49
C TYR A 253 34.85 -23.64 -6.13
N SER A 254 35.20 -22.40 -5.84
CA SER A 254 34.72 -21.74 -4.63
C SER A 254 33.21 -21.51 -4.63
N GLY A 255 32.69 -21.24 -3.43
CA GLY A 255 31.35 -20.65 -3.27
C GLY A 255 31.21 -19.34 -4.06
N ALA A 256 29.97 -18.99 -4.40
CA ALA A 256 29.69 -17.80 -5.19
C ALA A 256 29.65 -16.52 -4.35
N THR A 257 30.14 -15.43 -4.93
CA THR A 257 29.99 -14.07 -4.39
C THR A 257 29.10 -13.26 -5.33
N PRO A 258 27.91 -12.82 -4.89
CA PRO A 258 27.03 -12.03 -5.73
C PRO A 258 27.59 -10.62 -5.95
N VAL A 259 27.38 -10.07 -7.14
CA VAL A 259 27.71 -8.69 -7.50
C VAL A 259 26.70 -8.17 -8.51
N TYR A 260 26.33 -6.89 -8.42
CA TYR A 260 25.51 -6.25 -9.44
C TYR A 260 26.38 -5.47 -10.42
N ILE A 261 26.10 -5.60 -11.72
CA ILE A 261 26.68 -4.75 -12.77
C ILE A 261 25.70 -3.62 -13.02
N ASN A 262 26.08 -2.40 -12.64
CA ASN A 262 25.24 -1.19 -12.63
C ASN A 262 25.92 -0.05 -13.42
N LEU A 263 26.29 -0.33 -14.66
CA LEU A 263 26.98 0.60 -15.55
C LEU A 263 26.04 1.64 -16.17
N GLN A 264 24.72 1.51 -15.98
CA GLN A 264 23.79 2.56 -16.35
C GLN A 264 23.81 3.69 -15.31
N ALA A 265 23.91 4.92 -15.79
CA ALA A 265 23.92 6.11 -14.95
C ALA A 265 22.69 6.16 -14.03
N LEU A 266 22.91 6.46 -12.74
CA LEU A 266 21.83 6.58 -11.75
C LEU A 266 20.86 7.73 -12.12
N PRO A 267 19.59 7.67 -11.66
CA PRO A 267 18.65 8.76 -11.83
C PRO A 267 19.24 10.11 -11.43
N SER A 268 19.06 11.14 -12.25
CA SER A 268 19.58 12.48 -11.95
C SER A 268 18.62 13.59 -12.41
N GLY A 269 18.83 14.81 -11.93
CA GLY A 269 17.97 15.96 -12.29
C GLY A 269 16.57 15.97 -11.68
N LEU A 270 16.33 15.18 -10.62
CA LEU A 270 15.04 15.12 -9.92
C LEU A 270 14.60 16.50 -9.44
N GLN A 271 13.36 16.87 -9.76
CA GLN A 271 12.73 18.11 -9.29
C GLN A 271 11.95 17.88 -7.99
N PRO A 272 11.70 18.92 -7.17
CA PRO A 272 10.77 18.81 -6.05
C PRO A 272 9.41 18.27 -6.54
N PRO A 273 8.71 17.44 -5.75
CA PRO A 273 7.37 17.02 -6.12
C PRO A 273 6.38 18.19 -6.10
N GLU A 274 5.34 18.05 -6.89
CA GLU A 274 4.14 18.88 -6.88
C GLU A 274 3.07 18.19 -6.03
N VAL A 275 2.30 18.98 -5.29
CA VAL A 275 1.19 18.48 -4.46
C VAL A 275 -0.02 19.29 -4.86
N LEU A 276 -0.78 18.77 -5.83
CA LEU A 276 -1.76 19.56 -6.59
C LEU A 276 -2.81 20.24 -5.71
N ALA A 277 -3.27 19.56 -4.65
CA ALA A 277 -4.17 20.13 -3.66
C ALA A 277 -3.57 21.41 -3.03
N TYR A 278 -2.35 21.32 -2.52
CA TYR A 278 -1.64 22.47 -1.95
C TYR A 278 -1.31 23.55 -2.98
N ASP A 279 -0.97 23.17 -4.21
CA ASP A 279 -0.64 24.14 -5.27
C ASP A 279 -1.88 24.93 -5.75
N TYR A 280 -3.09 24.46 -5.45
CA TYR A 280 -4.34 25.12 -5.81
C TYR A 280 -4.62 26.36 -4.96
N ASP A 281 -4.54 26.25 -3.63
CA ASP A 281 -4.90 27.33 -2.70
C ASP A 281 -3.94 27.53 -1.51
N GLY A 282 -2.87 26.72 -1.43
CA GLY A 282 -1.84 26.84 -0.40
C GLY A 282 -2.18 26.13 0.92
N LEU A 283 -3.22 25.31 0.99
CA LEU A 283 -3.55 24.55 2.19
C LEU A 283 -4.22 23.23 1.85
N ILE A 284 -3.74 22.11 2.42
CA ILE A 284 -4.41 20.83 2.24
C ILE A 284 -5.46 20.64 3.32
N ASP A 285 -6.72 20.52 2.93
CA ASP A 285 -7.85 20.36 3.84
C ASP A 285 -8.61 19.02 3.67
N ARG A 286 -9.75 18.85 4.36
CA ARG A 286 -10.55 17.63 4.23
C ARG A 286 -11.27 17.52 2.89
N ALA A 287 -11.61 18.63 2.22
CA ALA A 287 -12.19 18.60 0.89
C ALA A 287 -11.18 18.06 -0.13
N ASP A 288 -9.91 18.45 -0.01
CA ASP A 288 -8.82 17.86 -0.78
C ASP A 288 -8.64 16.37 -0.47
N ALA A 289 -8.65 16.00 0.80
CA ALA A 289 -8.54 14.60 1.21
C ALA A 289 -9.68 13.73 0.67
N ARG A 290 -10.90 14.27 0.55
CA ARG A 290 -12.04 13.59 -0.11
C ARG A 290 -11.85 13.45 -1.62
N SER A 291 -11.28 14.47 -2.26
CA SER A 291 -11.00 14.47 -3.70
C SER A 291 -9.78 13.63 -4.09
N GLY A 292 -8.89 13.38 -3.13
CA GLY A 292 -7.67 12.61 -3.26
C GLY A 292 -6.44 13.51 -3.30
N VAL A 293 -5.58 13.40 -2.29
CA VAL A 293 -4.28 14.10 -2.26
C VAL A 293 -3.25 13.25 -2.99
N ASN A 294 -2.58 13.85 -3.98
CA ASN A 294 -1.62 13.18 -4.83
C ASN A 294 -0.29 13.92 -4.85
N VAL A 295 0.80 13.17 -4.78
CA VAL A 295 2.16 13.65 -5.03
C VAL A 295 2.52 13.36 -6.48
N ARG A 296 2.87 14.38 -7.24
CA ARG A 296 3.18 14.30 -8.68
C ARG A 296 4.62 14.70 -8.93
N PHE A 297 5.30 14.02 -9.84
CA PHE A 297 6.60 14.47 -10.35
C PHE A 297 6.79 14.14 -11.84
N GLY A 298 7.61 14.96 -12.50
CA GLY A 298 7.91 14.86 -13.92
C GLY A 298 9.05 13.90 -14.25
N ALA A 299 9.41 13.85 -15.53
CA ALA A 299 10.55 13.07 -16.02
C ALA A 299 11.86 13.54 -15.39
N TYR A 300 12.78 12.60 -15.22
CA TYR A 300 14.15 12.81 -14.75
C TYR A 300 15.13 12.16 -15.72
N PHE A 301 16.41 12.48 -15.60
CA PHE A 301 17.44 11.94 -16.49
C PHE A 301 17.80 10.51 -16.12
N ASP A 302 18.20 9.73 -17.13
CA ASP A 302 18.65 8.34 -16.99
C ASP A 302 17.58 7.39 -16.45
N TRP A 303 16.29 7.68 -16.68
CA TRP A 303 15.18 6.77 -16.33
C TRP A 303 15.39 5.35 -16.86
N ASN A 304 15.07 4.36 -16.03
CA ASN A 304 15.11 2.95 -16.37
C ASN A 304 13.77 2.25 -16.00
N PRO A 305 13.29 1.29 -16.80
CA PRO A 305 12.07 0.52 -16.49
C PRO A 305 12.06 -0.23 -15.15
N THR A 306 13.21 -0.44 -14.53
CA THR A 306 13.38 -1.06 -13.21
C THR A 306 13.30 -0.06 -12.06
N ASP A 307 13.16 1.23 -12.34
CA ASP A 307 13.07 2.27 -11.31
C ASP A 307 11.74 2.17 -10.56
N GLU A 308 11.83 2.17 -9.24
CA GLU A 308 10.70 2.28 -8.33
C GLU A 308 10.76 3.61 -7.57
N VAL A 309 9.60 4.17 -7.24
CA VAL A 309 9.48 5.36 -6.41
C VAL A 309 8.88 5.01 -5.06
N ALA A 310 9.41 5.62 -3.99
CA ALA A 310 8.70 5.76 -2.73
C ALA A 310 8.55 7.24 -2.38
N VAL A 311 7.34 7.68 -2.06
CA VAL A 311 7.09 9.02 -1.53
C VAL A 311 7.28 9.01 -0.02
N SER A 312 7.86 10.07 0.53
CA SER A 312 7.83 10.35 1.96
C SER A 312 6.96 11.55 2.25
N TRP A 313 5.95 11.34 3.10
CA TRP A 313 5.05 12.36 3.60
C TRP A 313 5.31 12.60 5.08
N ASN A 314 5.84 13.77 5.43
CA ASN A 314 6.17 14.10 6.82
C ASN A 314 7.00 13.02 7.55
N GLY A 315 7.96 12.41 6.84
CA GLY A 315 8.80 11.33 7.36
C GLY A 315 8.21 9.92 7.26
N ILE A 316 6.93 9.78 6.89
CA ILE A 316 6.30 8.47 6.65
C ILE A 316 6.62 8.06 5.21
N LEU A 317 7.35 6.96 5.06
CA LEU A 317 7.69 6.41 3.74
C LEU A 317 6.56 5.51 3.25
N LEU A 318 5.98 5.83 2.10
CA LEU A 318 4.94 5.04 1.43
C LEU A 318 5.55 3.81 0.77
N ALA A 319 4.69 2.87 0.37
CA ALA A 319 5.10 1.69 -0.38
C ALA A 319 5.77 2.08 -1.71
N ARG A 320 6.69 1.22 -2.17
CA ARG A 320 7.33 1.40 -3.47
C ARG A 320 6.35 1.08 -4.58
N GLU A 321 6.42 1.87 -5.66
CA GLU A 321 5.68 1.66 -6.88
C GLU A 321 6.62 1.77 -8.09
N PRO A 322 6.38 1.04 -9.20
CA PRO A 322 7.15 1.23 -10.42
C PRO A 322 6.97 2.64 -10.99
N VAL A 323 8.04 3.18 -11.59
CA VAL A 323 8.01 4.40 -12.40
C VAL A 323 7.76 4.02 -13.86
N ASP A 324 6.49 3.86 -14.20
CA ASP A 324 5.98 3.34 -15.47
C ASP A 324 5.65 4.42 -16.52
N GLY A 325 5.66 5.69 -16.12
CA GLY A 325 5.44 6.82 -17.01
C GLY A 325 5.53 8.17 -16.31
N PHE A 326 5.43 9.23 -17.11
CA PHE A 326 5.45 10.61 -16.62
C PHE A 326 4.24 11.40 -17.13
N PRO A 327 3.63 12.28 -16.31
CA PRO A 327 3.97 12.49 -14.89
C PRO A 327 3.58 11.28 -14.02
N LYS A 328 4.46 10.89 -13.09
CA LYS A 328 4.15 9.85 -12.12
C LYS A 328 3.33 10.48 -11.00
N VAL A 329 2.25 9.80 -10.63
CA VAL A 329 1.31 10.22 -9.59
C VAL A 329 1.29 9.14 -8.51
N VAL A 330 1.48 9.53 -7.26
CA VAL A 330 1.45 8.64 -6.10
C VAL A 330 0.41 9.19 -5.12
N PRO A 331 -0.69 8.44 -4.86
CA PRO A 331 -1.74 8.88 -3.94
C PRO A 331 -1.27 8.81 -2.48
N VAL A 332 -1.69 9.77 -1.66
CA VAL A 332 -1.46 9.80 -0.22
C VAL A 332 -2.79 9.56 0.49
N SER A 333 -2.89 8.44 1.19
CA SER A 333 -4.14 8.07 1.87
C SER A 333 -4.43 8.97 3.07
N TRP A 334 -5.71 9.09 3.42
CA TRP A 334 -6.15 9.80 4.63
C TRP A 334 -5.39 9.39 5.88
N SER A 335 -5.18 8.08 6.09
CA SER A 335 -4.46 7.56 7.25
C SER A 335 -3.03 8.10 7.35
N VAL A 336 -2.34 8.30 6.21
CA VAL A 336 -1.00 8.90 6.18
C VAL A 336 -1.08 10.40 6.41
N LEU A 337 -2.06 11.08 5.80
CA LEU A 337 -2.24 12.53 5.95
C LEU A 337 -2.38 12.95 7.42
N ILE A 338 -3.12 12.20 8.23
CA ILE A 338 -3.38 12.54 9.64
C ILE A 338 -2.45 11.87 10.66
N GLN A 339 -1.55 10.97 10.22
CA GLN A 339 -0.78 10.13 11.14
C GLN A 339 0.06 10.94 12.14
N ASN A 340 0.56 12.12 11.73
CA ASN A 340 1.35 13.02 12.57
C ASN A 340 0.52 14.20 13.13
N GLY A 341 -0.81 14.07 13.18
CA GLY A 341 -1.73 15.06 13.74
C GLY A 341 -2.56 15.79 12.69
N TYR A 342 -3.60 16.51 13.14
CA TYR A 342 -4.56 17.16 12.26
C TYR A 342 -4.12 18.53 11.75
N LEU A 343 -3.25 19.24 12.47
CA LEU A 343 -2.66 20.50 12.02
C LEU A 343 -1.17 20.28 11.79
N GLN A 344 -0.70 20.50 10.57
CA GLN A 344 0.69 20.31 10.21
C GLN A 344 1.17 21.47 9.34
N THR A 345 2.26 22.12 9.75
CA THR A 345 2.86 23.22 9.01
C THR A 345 4.25 22.84 8.52
N GLN A 346 4.62 23.29 7.33
CA GLN A 346 5.92 23.07 6.69
C GLN A 346 6.28 21.59 6.55
N VAL A 347 5.27 20.76 6.27
CA VAL A 347 5.37 19.32 6.08
C VAL A 347 6.35 19.01 4.95
N PRO A 348 7.46 18.31 5.22
CA PRO A 348 8.41 17.92 4.20
C PRO A 348 7.83 16.76 3.36
N VAL A 349 7.73 16.98 2.06
CA VAL A 349 7.33 15.99 1.05
C VAL A 349 8.45 15.84 0.03
N ARG A 350 8.88 14.61 -0.22
CA ARG A 350 9.87 14.27 -1.26
C ARG A 350 9.65 12.85 -1.74
N TYR A 351 10.22 12.49 -2.88
CA TYR A 351 10.23 11.12 -3.36
C TYR A 351 11.66 10.60 -3.49
N PHE A 352 11.79 9.28 -3.51
CA PHE A 352 13.05 8.56 -3.62
C PHE A 352 12.94 7.59 -4.78
N ILE A 353 13.91 7.61 -5.69
CA ILE A 353 13.99 6.65 -6.78
C ILE A 353 14.97 5.55 -6.40
N TYR A 354 14.48 4.32 -6.42
CA TYR A 354 15.24 3.09 -6.19
C TYR A 354 15.45 2.41 -7.53
N ARG A 355 16.71 2.06 -7.84
CA ARG A 355 17.06 1.28 -9.03
C ARG A 355 17.41 -0.14 -8.62
N ALA A 356 16.97 -1.12 -9.40
CA ALA A 356 17.36 -2.50 -9.20
C ALA A 356 18.89 -2.65 -9.14
N GLY A 357 19.38 -3.39 -8.14
CA GLY A 357 20.81 -3.62 -7.93
C GLY A 357 21.56 -2.52 -7.19
N VAL A 358 20.93 -1.40 -6.84
CA VAL A 358 21.53 -0.29 -6.10
C VAL A 358 20.91 -0.22 -4.70
N ALA A 359 21.72 -0.32 -3.64
CA ALA A 359 21.21 -0.36 -2.27
C ALA A 359 20.64 0.98 -1.79
N THR A 360 21.11 2.09 -2.37
CA THR A 360 20.72 3.45 -1.99
C THR A 360 19.74 4.06 -2.99
N ALA A 361 18.86 4.94 -2.49
CA ALA A 361 17.91 5.66 -3.32
C ALA A 361 18.45 7.05 -3.68
N VAL A 362 18.06 7.56 -4.85
CA VAL A 362 18.29 8.96 -5.21
C VAL A 362 17.11 9.81 -4.70
N PRO A 363 17.31 10.74 -3.75
CA PRO A 363 16.24 11.58 -3.23
C PRO A 363 15.96 12.78 -4.14
N SER A 364 14.69 13.15 -4.27
CA SER A 364 14.31 14.45 -4.80
C SER A 364 14.61 15.57 -3.78
N PRO A 365 14.71 16.83 -4.24
CA PRO A 365 14.55 17.99 -3.35
C PRO A 365 13.22 17.94 -2.57
N VAL A 366 13.18 18.62 -1.43
CA VAL A 366 12.00 18.65 -0.54
C VAL A 366 11.05 19.77 -0.97
N ARG A 367 9.76 19.43 -1.11
CA ARG A 367 8.64 20.37 -1.13
C ARG A 367 8.10 20.53 0.29
N ARG A 368 7.72 21.76 0.68
CA ARG A 368 7.02 22.01 1.95
C ARG A 368 5.58 22.41 1.69
N VAL A 369 4.66 21.79 2.43
CA VAL A 369 3.22 22.04 2.35
C VAL A 369 2.62 22.24 3.74
N ASP A 370 1.49 22.92 3.82
CA ASP A 370 0.71 23.11 5.03
C ASP A 370 -0.61 22.34 4.90
N ALA A 371 -1.07 21.74 6.00
CA ALA A 371 -2.29 20.96 6.04
C ALA A 371 -3.06 21.21 7.35
N ASP A 372 -4.38 21.42 7.24
CA ASP A 372 -5.27 21.57 8.39
C ASP A 372 -6.52 20.73 8.19
N PHE A 373 -6.59 19.63 8.93
CA PHE A 373 -7.66 18.65 8.92
C PHE A 373 -8.55 18.74 10.16
N ARG A 374 -8.36 19.75 11.02
CA ARG A 374 -9.17 19.94 12.23
C ARG A 374 -10.59 20.32 11.82
N VAL A 375 -11.56 19.90 12.61
CA VAL A 375 -12.98 20.23 12.43
C VAL A 375 -13.51 21.00 13.63
N PHE A 376 -14.62 21.72 13.43
CA PHE A 376 -15.42 22.21 14.55
C PHE A 376 -16.42 21.13 14.96
N GLY A 377 -16.40 20.73 16.23
CA GLY A 377 -17.23 19.68 16.79
C GLY A 377 -16.50 18.36 16.98
N VAL A 378 -17.26 17.27 17.02
CA VAL A 378 -16.70 15.92 17.17
C VAL A 378 -16.23 15.41 15.81
N ASP A 379 -15.13 14.67 15.79
CA ASP A 379 -14.65 13.96 14.60
C ASP A 379 -15.33 12.57 14.47
N HIS A 380 -15.02 11.81 13.43
CA HIS A 380 -15.65 10.51 13.19
C HIS A 380 -14.76 9.51 12.44
N ASP A 381 -15.13 8.23 12.54
CA ASP A 381 -14.41 7.09 11.95
C ASP A 381 -14.44 7.04 10.42
N GLN A 382 -15.37 7.76 9.80
CA GLN A 382 -15.50 7.85 8.34
C GLN A 382 -14.82 9.10 7.75
N ALA A 383 -14.08 9.87 8.55
CA ALA A 383 -13.30 10.99 8.04
C ALA A 383 -12.37 10.52 6.89
N PRO A 384 -12.17 11.32 5.83
CA PRO A 384 -12.52 12.74 5.71
C PRO A 384 -13.92 13.00 5.14
N ALA A 385 -14.81 12.00 5.10
CA ALA A 385 -16.19 12.19 4.63
C ALA A 385 -16.85 13.36 5.37
N GLU A 386 -17.66 14.14 4.65
CA GLU A 386 -18.29 15.33 5.24
C GLU A 386 -19.43 14.94 6.20
N TYR A 387 -20.16 13.87 5.88
CA TYR A 387 -21.26 13.38 6.70
C TYR A 387 -20.76 12.79 8.03
N ASN A 388 -21.17 13.40 9.14
CA ASN A 388 -20.79 12.99 10.49
C ASN A 388 -22.02 12.58 11.31
N ARG A 389 -22.18 11.26 11.49
CA ARG A 389 -23.28 10.65 12.26
C ARG A 389 -23.26 10.94 13.76
N HIS A 390 -22.16 11.48 14.29
CA HIS A 390 -22.00 11.75 15.72
C HIS A 390 -22.42 13.17 16.11
N LEU A 391 -22.71 14.05 15.14
CA LEU A 391 -23.31 15.34 15.40
C LEU A 391 -24.78 15.19 15.83
N ALA A 392 -25.24 16.06 16.73
CA ALA A 392 -26.63 16.11 17.14
C ALA A 392 -27.53 16.49 15.95
N LYS A 393 -28.80 16.08 15.98
CA LYS A 393 -29.79 16.59 15.03
C LYS A 393 -30.28 17.95 15.50
N VAL A 394 -30.58 18.83 14.54
CA VAL A 394 -31.32 20.07 14.83
C VAL A 394 -32.75 19.72 15.26
N GLU A 395 -33.32 20.49 16.18
CA GLU A 395 -34.73 20.46 16.54
C GLU A 395 -35.42 21.70 15.95
N ILE A 396 -36.55 21.49 15.29
CA ILE A 396 -37.33 22.56 14.63
C ILE A 396 -38.65 22.75 15.37
N ARG A 397 -39.03 23.99 15.68
CA ARG A 397 -40.29 24.34 16.35
C ARG A 397 -40.96 25.55 15.73
N GLY A 398 -42.26 25.45 15.50
CA GLY A 398 -43.11 26.57 15.14
C GLY A 398 -43.30 27.54 16.31
N ALA A 399 -43.54 28.82 16.02
CA ALA A 399 -43.69 29.84 17.05
C ALA A 399 -45.00 29.71 17.86
N VAL A 400 -46.02 29.08 17.28
CA VAL A 400 -47.36 28.94 17.87
C VAL A 400 -47.65 27.48 18.24
N SER A 401 -47.37 26.55 17.33
CA SER A 401 -47.62 25.12 17.55
C SER A 401 -46.71 24.51 18.63
N ASP A 402 -45.48 25.05 18.78
CA ASP A 402 -44.44 24.66 19.76
C ASP A 402 -44.29 23.13 19.94
N THR A 403 -44.44 22.39 18.84
CA THR A 403 -44.30 20.94 18.83
C THR A 403 -43.01 20.58 18.09
N ALA A 404 -42.14 19.79 18.75
CA ALA A 404 -40.87 19.41 18.18
C ALA A 404 -41.05 18.72 16.82
N ASN A 405 -40.36 19.25 15.80
CA ASN A 405 -40.32 18.77 14.44
C ASN A 405 -41.69 18.65 13.77
N HIS A 406 -42.64 19.52 14.16
CA HIS A 406 -43.95 19.66 13.55
C HIS A 406 -44.24 21.13 13.29
N LEU A 407 -44.65 21.45 12.07
CA LEU A 407 -45.07 22.78 11.65
C LEU A 407 -46.46 22.70 11.05
N ASP A 408 -47.36 23.57 11.51
CA ASP A 408 -48.71 23.66 10.99
C ASP A 408 -49.09 25.08 10.61
N PHE A 409 -50.30 25.26 10.06
CA PHE A 409 -50.75 26.58 9.61
C PHE A 409 -50.84 27.64 10.73
N SER A 410 -50.91 27.25 12.01
CA SER A 410 -50.94 28.20 13.12
C SER A 410 -49.63 28.98 13.28
N ASP A 411 -48.53 28.45 12.74
CA ASP A 411 -47.20 29.09 12.75
C ASP A 411 -47.04 30.16 11.66
N SER A 412 -48.10 30.42 10.88
CA SER A 412 -48.04 31.33 9.73
C SER A 412 -47.51 32.72 10.06
N ASP A 413 -46.69 33.26 9.17
CA ASP A 413 -46.08 34.59 9.25
C ASP A 413 -45.15 34.79 10.46
N GLN A 414 -44.76 33.71 11.16
CA GLN A 414 -43.79 33.74 12.26
C GLN A 414 -42.50 33.01 11.88
N CYS A 415 -41.36 33.48 12.40
CA CYS A 415 -40.10 32.76 12.20
C CYS A 415 -40.14 31.42 12.94
N VAL A 416 -39.66 30.37 12.26
CA VAL A 416 -39.49 29.04 12.84
C VAL A 416 -38.17 29.01 13.62
N THR A 417 -38.23 28.40 14.80
CA THR A 417 -37.08 28.28 15.69
C THR A 417 -36.35 26.97 15.39
N ALA A 418 -35.04 27.08 15.16
CA ALA A 418 -34.15 25.93 15.01
C ALA A 418 -33.14 25.94 16.17
N THR A 419 -32.99 24.81 16.85
CA THR A 419 -32.07 24.67 17.98
C THR A 419 -31.22 23.41 17.88
N VAL A 420 -29.99 23.46 18.40
CA VAL A 420 -29.13 22.29 18.48
C VAL A 420 -28.22 22.39 19.69
N ALA A 421 -27.88 21.25 20.29
CA ALA A 421 -26.86 21.19 21.33
C ALA A 421 -25.47 21.38 20.71
N LEU A 422 -24.68 22.32 21.26
CA LEU A 422 -23.30 22.49 20.82
C LEU A 422 -22.44 21.26 21.13
N PRO A 423 -21.55 20.86 20.21
CA PRO A 423 -20.63 19.76 20.46
C PRO A 423 -19.58 20.12 21.53
N GLU A 424 -18.84 19.12 21.99
CA GLU A 424 -17.68 19.32 22.88
C GLU A 424 -16.66 20.29 22.26
N GLY A 425 -16.07 21.16 23.08
CA GLY A 425 -15.11 22.17 22.64
C GLY A 425 -15.69 23.24 21.69
N PRO A 426 -16.72 24.01 22.09
CA PRO A 426 -17.27 25.09 21.28
C PRO A 426 -16.16 26.07 20.88
N ALA A 427 -15.99 26.26 19.57
CA ALA A 427 -14.92 27.08 19.02
C ALA A 427 -15.45 28.49 18.73
N VAL A 428 -15.14 29.45 19.61
CA VAL A 428 -15.60 30.85 19.50
C VAL A 428 -15.31 31.43 18.12
N GLY A 429 -16.31 32.05 17.51
CA GLY A 429 -16.24 32.63 16.16
C GLY A 429 -16.37 31.62 15.02
N LYS A 430 -16.47 30.31 15.30
CA LYS A 430 -16.87 29.29 14.32
C LYS A 430 -18.39 29.22 14.26
N TRP A 431 -18.93 28.62 13.22
CA TRP A 431 -20.37 28.74 12.95
C TRP A 431 -21.02 27.44 12.49
N LEU A 432 -22.35 27.43 12.61
CA LEU A 432 -23.25 26.41 12.14
C LEU A 432 -24.18 27.04 11.12
N ASP A 433 -24.38 26.37 9.99
CA ASP A 433 -25.26 26.82 8.91
C ASP A 433 -26.37 25.81 8.71
N LEU A 434 -27.63 26.24 8.84
CA LEU A 434 -28.82 25.42 8.71
C LEU A 434 -29.29 25.39 7.26
N TYR A 435 -29.53 24.19 6.75
CA TYR A 435 -30.01 23.93 5.39
C TYR A 435 -31.41 23.33 5.43
N TRP A 436 -32.26 23.79 4.51
CA TRP A 436 -33.65 23.40 4.42
C TRP A 436 -33.87 22.57 3.16
N GLY A 437 -33.98 21.25 3.30
CA GLY A 437 -34.03 20.33 2.18
C GLY A 437 -32.71 20.26 1.41
N ASP A 438 -32.80 20.42 0.09
CA ASP A 438 -31.70 20.40 -0.86
C ASP A 438 -31.22 21.79 -1.28
N ARG A 439 -31.66 22.85 -0.59
CA ARG A 439 -31.22 24.23 -0.86
C ARG A 439 -29.70 24.35 -0.73
N GLU A 440 -29.08 25.04 -1.69
CA GLU A 440 -27.63 25.31 -1.70
C GLU A 440 -27.23 26.37 -0.65
N ASP A 441 -28.07 27.38 -0.43
CA ASP A 441 -27.81 28.45 0.53
C ASP A 441 -28.40 28.12 1.91
N PRO A 442 -27.70 28.45 3.01
CA PRO A 442 -28.24 28.28 4.35
C PRO A 442 -29.38 29.25 4.62
N VAL A 443 -30.43 28.74 5.28
CA VAL A 443 -31.62 29.52 5.62
C VAL A 443 -31.52 30.20 6.99
N ALA A 444 -30.54 29.78 7.80
CA ALA A 444 -30.24 30.33 9.10
C ALA A 444 -28.83 29.94 9.54
N SER A 445 -28.24 30.72 10.45
CA SER A 445 -26.88 30.44 10.96
C SER A 445 -26.77 30.69 12.46
N TYR A 446 -25.74 30.13 13.08
CA TYR A 446 -25.34 30.43 14.44
C TYR A 446 -23.83 30.59 14.52
N THR A 447 -23.34 31.69 15.10
CA THR A 447 -21.92 31.86 15.41
C THR A 447 -21.68 31.62 16.90
N VAL A 448 -20.75 30.74 17.21
CA VAL A 448 -20.38 30.36 18.58
C VAL A 448 -19.79 31.56 19.31
N LYS A 449 -20.35 31.86 20.48
CA LYS A 449 -20.01 33.00 21.34
C LYS A 449 -19.02 32.58 22.42
N SER A 450 -18.40 33.56 23.08
CA SER A 450 -17.40 33.31 24.13
C SER A 450 -17.94 32.66 25.40
N ASP A 451 -19.24 32.78 25.65
CA ASP A 451 -19.94 32.24 26.82
C ASP A 451 -20.65 30.90 26.56
N ASP A 452 -20.63 30.41 25.33
CA ASP A 452 -21.22 29.13 24.95
C ASP A 452 -20.47 27.94 25.56
N LYS A 453 -21.21 26.94 26.01
CA LYS A 453 -20.68 25.74 26.68
C LYS A 453 -21.00 24.46 25.90
N PRO A 454 -20.16 23.41 26.04
CA PRO A 454 -20.50 22.08 25.55
C PRO A 454 -21.90 21.63 26.01
N GLY A 455 -22.68 21.05 25.09
CA GLY A 455 -24.03 20.57 25.36
C GLY A 455 -25.10 21.65 25.53
N GLN A 456 -24.74 22.94 25.51
CA GLN A 456 -25.70 24.03 25.56
C GLN A 456 -26.56 24.04 24.30
N LEU A 457 -27.87 24.15 24.47
CA LEU A 457 -28.80 24.35 23.37
C LEU A 457 -28.64 25.78 22.83
N VAL A 458 -28.23 25.92 21.58
CA VAL A 458 -28.14 27.19 20.87
C VAL A 458 -29.26 27.33 19.86
N THR A 459 -29.66 28.56 19.59
CA THR A 459 -30.74 28.90 18.65
C THR A 459 -30.13 29.59 17.44
N PHE A 460 -30.36 29.05 16.25
CA PHE A 460 -29.98 29.70 15.00
C PHE A 460 -30.73 31.03 14.84
N THR A 461 -30.31 31.88 13.90
CA THR A 461 -31.19 32.96 13.43
C THR A 461 -32.54 32.37 13.01
N GLY A 462 -33.66 33.02 13.36
CA GLY A 462 -34.98 32.46 13.05
C GLY A 462 -35.15 32.18 11.55
N VAL A 463 -35.66 31.00 11.21
CA VAL A 463 -35.94 30.59 9.83
C VAL A 463 -37.16 31.37 9.33
N PRO A 464 -37.06 32.17 8.26
CA PRO A 464 -38.19 32.96 7.76
C PRO A 464 -39.37 32.08 7.34
N TRP A 465 -40.60 32.51 7.64
CA TRP A 465 -41.81 31.76 7.27
C TRP A 465 -41.95 31.54 5.76
N GLU A 466 -41.48 32.48 4.93
CA GLU A 466 -41.49 32.36 3.47
C GLU A 466 -40.82 31.06 2.97
N ILE A 467 -39.75 30.62 3.62
CA ILE A 467 -39.06 29.36 3.30
C ILE A 467 -39.99 28.16 3.57
N VAL A 468 -40.71 28.20 4.69
CA VAL A 468 -41.66 27.15 5.07
C VAL A 468 -42.88 27.17 4.14
N ALA A 469 -43.39 28.35 3.79
CA ALA A 469 -44.54 28.55 2.92
C ALA A 469 -44.31 28.03 1.48
N GLU A 470 -43.06 28.08 0.99
CA GLU A 470 -42.65 27.49 -0.28
C GLU A 470 -42.47 25.97 -0.22
N THR A 471 -42.41 25.39 0.98
CA THR A 471 -42.18 23.97 1.16
C THR A 471 -43.47 23.17 0.97
N PRO A 472 -43.51 22.18 0.06
CA PRO A 472 -44.65 21.29 -0.06
C PRO A 472 -44.92 20.58 1.26
N ASN A 473 -46.21 20.39 1.58
CA ASN A 473 -46.59 19.57 2.73
C ASN A 473 -45.92 18.18 2.64
N ASN A 474 -45.20 17.82 3.69
CA ASN A 474 -44.38 16.62 3.71
C ASN A 474 -44.29 16.10 5.15
N PRO A 475 -44.68 14.84 5.42
CA PRO A 475 -44.64 14.27 6.76
C PRO A 475 -43.22 14.04 7.30
N ALA A 476 -42.19 14.11 6.46
CA ALA A 476 -40.79 13.85 6.81
C ALA A 476 -39.82 14.70 5.96
N PHE A 477 -40.00 16.02 5.95
CA PHE A 477 -39.12 16.94 5.24
C PHE A 477 -37.72 16.98 5.90
N PRO A 478 -36.62 16.77 5.16
CA PRO A 478 -35.28 16.74 5.75
C PRO A 478 -34.74 18.16 6.02
N VAL A 479 -34.22 18.37 7.21
CA VAL A 479 -33.51 19.59 7.64
C VAL A 479 -32.20 19.17 8.30
N SER A 480 -31.10 19.81 7.94
CA SER A 480 -29.77 19.50 8.45
C SER A 480 -28.97 20.77 8.66
N TYR A 481 -27.80 20.67 9.30
CA TYR A 481 -26.88 21.78 9.38
C TYR A 481 -25.45 21.32 9.11
N ARG A 482 -24.58 22.27 8.75
CA ARG A 482 -23.13 22.08 8.70
C ARG A 482 -22.45 22.81 9.85
N THR A 483 -21.44 22.20 10.45
CA THR A 483 -20.46 22.91 11.29
C THR A 483 -19.29 23.33 10.43
N SER A 484 -18.83 24.57 10.53
CA SER A 484 -17.64 25.05 9.83
C SER A 484 -16.65 25.68 10.80
N ASN A 485 -15.36 25.34 10.66
CA ASN A 485 -14.29 26.08 11.32
C ASN A 485 -13.63 27.12 10.40
N GLY A 486 -14.21 27.40 9.23
CA GLY A 486 -13.65 28.29 8.21
C GLY A 486 -12.57 27.65 7.31
N VAL A 487 -12.25 26.37 7.53
CA VAL A 487 -11.40 25.56 6.65
C VAL A 487 -12.15 24.28 6.28
N ASN A 488 -12.57 23.52 7.29
CA ASN A 488 -13.27 22.24 7.13
C ASN A 488 -14.71 22.33 7.60
N GLU A 489 -15.57 21.63 6.87
CA GLU A 489 -16.99 21.49 7.14
C GLU A 489 -17.36 20.05 7.50
N GLN A 490 -18.42 19.89 8.30
CA GLN A 490 -19.05 18.61 8.59
C GLN A 490 -20.56 18.75 8.49
N LEU A 491 -21.21 17.80 7.83
CA LEU A 491 -22.66 17.71 7.65
C LEU A 491 -23.28 16.84 8.74
N ALA A 492 -24.21 17.40 9.49
CA ALA A 492 -24.96 16.69 10.54
C ALA A 492 -26.07 15.79 9.96
N PRO A 493 -26.57 14.81 10.72
CA PRO A 493 -27.68 13.96 10.28
C PRO A 493 -28.97 14.75 10.05
N ASN A 494 -29.76 14.31 9.07
CA ASN A 494 -31.09 14.90 8.82
C ASN A 494 -32.02 14.72 10.03
N GLN A 495 -32.63 15.83 10.41
CA GLN A 495 -33.88 15.87 11.16
C GLN A 495 -35.05 15.82 10.17
N PHE A 496 -35.99 14.92 10.39
CA PHE A 496 -37.21 14.87 9.59
C PHE A 496 -38.30 15.69 10.30
N VAL A 497 -38.87 16.66 9.59
CA VAL A 497 -39.87 17.60 10.08
C VAL A 497 -41.20 17.34 9.36
N ASN A 498 -42.29 17.22 10.11
CA ASN A 498 -43.62 17.12 9.54
C ASN A 498 -44.16 18.53 9.24
N ILE A 499 -44.31 18.86 7.97
CA ILE A 499 -44.82 20.15 7.48
C ILE A 499 -46.23 19.94 6.95
N ASN A 500 -47.21 20.55 7.62
CA ASN A 500 -48.62 20.55 7.23
C ASN A 500 -49.24 21.94 7.38
N ILE A 501 -48.96 22.83 6.43
CA ILE A 501 -49.25 24.26 6.51
C ILE A 501 -50.49 24.68 5.71
N VAL A 502 -51.38 23.74 5.37
CA VAL A 502 -52.60 24.08 4.63
C VAL A 502 -53.59 24.79 5.56
N PRO A 503 -54.04 26.02 5.23
CA PRO A 503 -55.05 26.72 6.01
C PRO A 503 -56.35 25.93 6.09
N PRO A 504 -56.99 25.85 7.27
CA PRO A 504 -58.36 25.34 7.36
C PRO A 504 -59.32 26.20 6.53
N VAL A 505 -60.19 25.55 5.75
CA VAL A 505 -61.20 26.18 4.92
C VAL A 505 -62.27 26.86 5.78
N ARG A 506 -62.69 28.08 5.41
CA ARG A 506 -63.86 28.74 5.99
C ARG A 506 -65.10 28.42 5.15
N PHE A 507 -65.97 27.56 5.66
CA PHE A 507 -67.20 27.19 4.96
C PHE A 507 -68.30 28.26 5.11
N PRO A 508 -69.25 28.35 4.16
CA PRO A 508 -70.48 29.10 4.34
C PRO A 508 -71.23 28.68 5.62
N ARG A 509 -72.04 29.58 6.18
CA ARG A 509 -72.90 29.28 7.32
C ARG A 509 -73.90 28.17 6.95
N PRO A 510 -74.27 27.28 7.89
CA PRO A 510 -75.38 26.36 7.66
C PRO A 510 -76.70 27.12 7.46
N GLU A 511 -77.67 26.47 6.83
CA GLU A 511 -78.98 27.04 6.53
C GLU A 511 -80.09 26.27 7.26
N PHE A 512 -81.09 26.98 7.77
CA PHE A 512 -82.27 26.36 8.37
C PHE A 512 -83.33 26.25 7.29
N ALA A 513 -83.51 25.06 6.74
CA ALA A 513 -84.25 24.82 5.49
C ALA A 513 -85.68 25.38 5.50
N HIS A 514 -86.34 25.25 6.64
CA HIS A 514 -87.75 25.61 6.82
C HIS A 514 -87.94 26.93 7.59
N ALA A 515 -86.86 27.66 7.87
CA ALA A 515 -86.98 28.95 8.52
C ALA A 515 -87.57 29.98 7.54
N SER A 516 -88.49 30.81 8.02
CA SER A 516 -89.01 31.93 7.23
C SER A 516 -87.90 32.89 6.80
N THR A 517 -88.20 33.79 5.85
CA THR A 517 -87.27 34.82 5.36
C THR A 517 -86.72 35.74 6.44
N THR A 518 -87.40 35.84 7.59
CA THR A 518 -86.97 36.61 8.78
C THR A 518 -86.31 35.75 9.87
N GLY A 519 -86.07 34.47 9.58
CA GLY A 519 -85.31 33.53 10.41
C GLY A 519 -86.11 32.82 11.49
N TRP A 520 -87.44 32.72 11.35
CA TRP A 520 -88.30 32.02 12.32
C TRP A 520 -88.61 30.59 11.93
N LEU A 521 -88.52 29.70 12.92
CA LEU A 521 -89.20 28.42 12.99
C LEU A 521 -90.29 28.54 14.06
N ASN A 522 -91.53 28.27 13.70
CA ASN A 522 -92.66 28.36 14.62
C ASN A 522 -93.67 27.21 14.41
N CYS A 523 -94.84 27.29 15.05
CA CYS A 523 -95.89 26.26 14.92
C CYS A 523 -96.50 26.10 13.52
N GLN A 524 -96.20 27.00 12.58
CA GLN A 524 -96.61 26.93 11.18
C GLN A 524 -95.47 26.48 10.26
N THR A 525 -94.31 26.13 10.81
CA THR A 525 -93.20 25.54 10.03
C THR A 525 -93.69 24.26 9.36
N ASP A 526 -93.33 24.08 8.10
CA ASP A 526 -93.60 22.88 7.32
C ASP A 526 -92.25 22.29 6.85
N PRO A 527 -91.89 21.05 7.21
CA PRO A 527 -92.61 20.15 8.12
C PRO A 527 -92.71 20.72 9.55
N PRO A 528 -93.67 20.22 10.34
CA PRO A 528 -93.87 20.68 11.71
C PRO A 528 -92.58 20.62 12.54
N ILE A 529 -92.34 21.66 13.35
CA ILE A 529 -91.09 21.82 14.12
C ILE A 529 -90.79 20.65 15.09
N TRP A 530 -91.80 19.85 15.45
CA TRP A 530 -91.64 18.65 16.28
C TRP A 530 -91.18 17.40 15.53
N GLU A 531 -91.09 17.45 14.20
CA GLU A 531 -90.42 16.43 13.39
C GLU A 531 -88.90 16.65 13.34
N GLY A 532 -88.42 17.78 13.87
CA GLY A 532 -87.01 18.13 13.97
C GLY A 532 -86.66 19.41 13.20
N VAL A 533 -85.52 20.00 13.53
CA VAL A 533 -85.01 21.17 12.80
C VAL A 533 -84.01 20.71 11.76
N HIS A 534 -84.33 20.96 10.48
CA HIS A 534 -83.50 20.58 9.35
C HIS A 534 -82.44 21.65 9.10
N VAL A 535 -81.17 21.26 9.21
CA VAL A 535 -80.01 22.13 9.03
C VAL A 535 -79.23 21.67 7.81
N HIS A 536 -79.22 22.50 6.77
CA HIS A 536 -78.53 22.24 5.52
C HIS A 536 -77.07 22.68 5.59
N VAL A 537 -76.20 21.79 5.14
CA VAL A 537 -74.80 22.05 4.81
C VAL A 537 -74.68 22.00 3.30
N ASN A 538 -74.46 23.15 2.67
CA ASN A 538 -74.34 23.25 1.22
C ASN A 538 -72.99 22.69 0.74
N LYS A 539 -72.98 22.10 -0.46
CA LYS A 539 -71.78 21.59 -1.11
C LYS A 539 -70.71 22.67 -1.25
N HIS A 540 -69.48 22.28 -0.98
CA HIS A 540 -68.30 23.12 -1.18
C HIS A 540 -67.19 22.29 -1.82
N ALA A 541 -66.37 22.89 -2.67
CA ALA A 541 -65.31 22.17 -3.40
C ALA A 541 -64.26 21.48 -2.51
N ALA A 542 -64.22 21.83 -1.20
CA ALA A 542 -63.31 21.23 -0.23
C ALA A 542 -63.93 20.05 0.55
N ILE A 543 -65.24 19.84 0.44
CA ILE A 543 -65.95 18.68 1.00
C ILE A 543 -65.93 17.58 -0.06
N ALA A 544 -65.50 16.38 0.30
CA ALA A 544 -65.49 15.22 -0.58
C ALA A 544 -66.34 14.10 0.01
N VAL A 545 -66.76 13.16 -0.84
CA VAL A 545 -67.44 11.94 -0.41
C VAL A 545 -66.58 11.18 0.60
N GLY A 546 -67.19 10.83 1.74
CA GLY A 546 -66.54 10.18 2.87
C GLY A 546 -65.95 11.13 3.92
N ASP A 547 -66.07 12.45 3.76
CA ASP A 547 -65.74 13.39 4.83
C ASP A 547 -66.76 13.32 5.97
N GLU A 548 -66.29 13.37 7.21
CA GLU A 548 -67.14 13.46 8.39
C GLU A 548 -67.55 14.92 8.62
N LEU A 549 -68.84 15.20 8.52
CA LEU A 549 -69.46 16.46 8.93
C LEU A 549 -69.79 16.40 10.42
N ARG A 550 -69.45 17.44 11.16
CA ARG A 550 -69.84 17.59 12.58
C ARG A 550 -70.65 18.86 12.75
N LEU A 551 -71.95 18.74 12.99
CA LEU A 551 -72.85 19.87 13.28
C LEU A 551 -72.97 20.07 14.80
N LYS A 552 -72.49 21.20 15.29
CA LYS A 552 -72.77 21.63 16.66
C LYS A 552 -74.07 22.42 16.70
N TRP A 553 -74.96 22.02 17.59
CA TRP A 553 -76.24 22.68 17.87
C TRP A 553 -76.30 23.16 19.32
N GLN A 554 -76.95 24.30 19.55
CA GLN A 554 -77.24 24.83 20.88
C GLN A 554 -78.54 25.64 20.87
N GLY A 555 -79.51 25.23 21.68
CA GLY A 555 -80.73 26.01 21.97
C GLY A 555 -80.51 27.05 23.06
N THR A 556 -81.27 28.15 23.00
CA THR A 556 -81.09 29.34 23.84
C THR A 556 -82.43 29.96 24.24
N TRP A 557 -82.52 30.51 25.46
CA TRP A 557 -83.74 31.14 25.97
C TRP A 557 -84.05 32.49 25.31
N GLY A 558 -83.04 33.16 24.75
CA GLY A 558 -83.21 34.41 23.99
C GLY A 558 -82.76 34.28 22.54
N PHE A 559 -83.05 35.30 21.75
CA PHE A 559 -82.59 35.39 20.36
C PHE A 559 -81.06 35.53 20.28
N ALA A 560 -80.51 35.20 19.11
CA ALA A 560 -79.09 35.40 18.76
C ALA A 560 -78.08 34.73 19.73
N GLY A 561 -78.47 33.64 20.39
CA GLY A 561 -77.57 32.84 21.21
C GLY A 561 -77.51 33.23 22.70
N ASP A 562 -78.38 34.12 23.18
CA ASP A 562 -78.41 34.54 24.60
C ASP A 562 -79.02 33.47 25.52
N ARG A 563 -78.41 33.26 26.70
CA ARG A 563 -78.83 32.30 27.74
C ARG A 563 -78.97 30.86 27.20
N PRO A 564 -77.86 30.15 26.97
CA PRO A 564 -77.89 28.79 26.45
C PRO A 564 -78.60 27.80 27.38
N ILE A 565 -79.31 26.85 26.79
CA ILE A 565 -80.02 25.77 27.47
C ILE A 565 -79.12 24.54 27.48
N ALA A 566 -78.52 24.20 28.62
CA ALA A 566 -77.42 23.24 28.71
C ALA A 566 -77.75 21.87 28.11
N GLU A 567 -78.96 21.36 28.33
CA GLU A 567 -79.43 20.06 27.84
C GLU A 567 -79.67 19.99 26.33
N THR A 568 -79.60 21.14 25.64
CA THR A 568 -79.79 21.21 24.18
C THR A 568 -78.48 21.25 23.39
N SER A 569 -77.32 21.25 24.06
CA SER A 569 -76.02 21.26 23.37
C SER A 569 -75.68 19.87 22.84
N GLU A 570 -75.38 19.75 21.54
CA GLU A 570 -74.93 18.48 20.96
C GLU A 570 -74.05 18.68 19.73
N VAL A 571 -73.21 17.68 19.42
CA VAL A 571 -72.50 17.57 18.15
C VAL A 571 -72.96 16.32 17.40
N PHE A 572 -73.78 16.54 16.38
CA PHE A 572 -74.20 15.49 15.44
C PHE A 572 -73.07 15.20 14.46
N LYS A 573 -72.83 13.92 14.17
CA LYS A 573 -71.78 13.47 13.25
C LYS A 573 -72.39 12.59 12.17
N GLU A 574 -72.22 12.99 10.93
CA GLU A 574 -72.70 12.26 9.74
C GLU A 574 -71.65 12.40 8.63
N ASP A 575 -71.61 11.47 7.69
CA ASP A 575 -70.68 11.52 6.57
C ASP A 575 -71.30 12.23 5.37
N TRP A 576 -70.49 12.95 4.58
CA TRP A 576 -70.89 13.44 3.27
C TRP A 576 -70.90 12.29 2.27
N LEU A 577 -72.09 11.87 1.81
CA LEU A 577 -72.26 10.68 0.96
C LEU A 577 -72.42 11.03 -0.52
N ASP A 578 -72.39 10.02 -1.40
CA ASP A 578 -72.62 10.21 -2.85
C ASP A 578 -73.99 10.87 -3.15
N VAL A 579 -75.01 10.58 -2.33
CA VAL A 579 -76.32 11.22 -2.44
C VAL A 579 -76.25 12.71 -2.17
N ASP A 580 -75.50 13.14 -1.13
CA ASP A 580 -75.26 14.54 -0.78
C ASP A 580 -74.49 15.26 -1.89
N GLU A 581 -73.49 14.59 -2.44
CA GLU A 581 -72.68 15.10 -3.55
C GLU A 581 -73.51 15.37 -4.81
N SER A 582 -74.50 14.51 -5.07
CA SER A 582 -75.42 14.62 -6.22
C SER A 582 -76.53 15.67 -6.03
N GLN A 583 -77.09 15.80 -4.82
CA GLN A 583 -78.16 16.75 -4.52
C GLN A 583 -77.64 18.17 -4.21
N GLY A 584 -76.36 18.29 -3.82
CA GLY A 584 -75.69 19.57 -3.59
C GLY A 584 -75.78 20.09 -2.15
N TYR A 585 -76.34 19.32 -1.22
CA TYR A 585 -76.38 19.63 0.21
C TYR A 585 -76.54 18.36 1.04
N HIS A 586 -76.16 18.43 2.31
CA HIS A 586 -76.44 17.42 3.34
C HIS A 586 -77.40 18.01 4.37
N VAL A 587 -78.31 17.19 4.92
CA VAL A 587 -79.33 17.63 5.90
C VAL A 587 -79.13 16.91 7.22
N PHE A 588 -78.72 17.67 8.23
CA PHE A 588 -78.86 17.22 9.62
C PHE A 588 -80.30 17.45 10.08
N VAL A 589 -80.91 16.44 10.73
CA VAL A 589 -82.20 16.59 11.40
C VAL A 589 -81.96 16.63 12.90
N VAL A 590 -82.01 17.82 13.48
CA VAL A 590 -81.88 18.01 14.93
C VAL A 590 -83.16 17.53 15.61
N PRO A 591 -83.12 16.48 16.45
CA PRO A 591 -84.31 15.89 17.04
C PRO A 591 -85.08 16.85 17.95
N TYR A 592 -86.40 16.71 17.98
CA TYR A 592 -87.23 17.59 18.77
C TYR A 592 -86.96 17.50 20.29
N ILE A 593 -86.81 16.28 20.83
CA ILE A 593 -86.42 16.03 22.23
C ILE A 593 -84.97 15.51 22.24
N PRO A 594 -84.07 16.04 23.09
CA PRO A 594 -84.25 17.19 23.98
C PRO A 594 -83.96 18.55 23.31
N TYR A 595 -83.56 18.58 22.04
CA TYR A 595 -82.82 19.72 21.49
C TYR A 595 -83.68 20.90 21.02
N VAL A 596 -84.97 20.69 20.74
CA VAL A 596 -85.89 21.73 20.24
C VAL A 596 -86.98 22.07 21.26
N GLN A 597 -87.48 21.07 21.98
CA GLN A 597 -88.57 21.19 22.95
C GLN A 597 -88.37 22.31 23.99
N PRO A 598 -87.19 22.56 24.59
CA PRO A 598 -87.06 23.60 25.61
C PRO A 598 -87.32 25.03 25.09
N MET A 599 -87.25 25.28 23.77
CA MET A 599 -87.35 26.61 23.18
C MET A 599 -88.82 27.00 22.92
N LYS A 600 -89.48 27.47 23.98
CA LYS A 600 -90.94 27.62 24.01
C LYS A 600 -91.48 28.94 23.42
N ASN A 601 -90.93 30.08 23.82
CA ASN A 601 -91.47 31.41 23.50
C ASN A 601 -90.31 32.41 23.36
N GLU A 602 -90.26 33.14 22.24
CA GLU A 602 -89.17 34.10 21.94
C GLU A 602 -87.75 33.53 22.14
N ALA A 603 -87.59 32.24 21.88
CA ALA A 603 -86.34 31.52 22.05
C ALA A 603 -85.52 31.52 20.75
N GLY A 604 -84.34 30.90 20.77
CA GLY A 604 -83.51 30.76 19.59
C GLY A 604 -82.58 29.57 19.67
N ALA A 605 -81.90 29.30 18.57
CA ALA A 605 -80.82 28.32 18.53
C ALA A 605 -79.71 28.80 17.60
N TYR A 606 -78.56 28.15 17.68
CA TYR A 606 -77.50 28.35 16.70
C TYR A 606 -76.83 27.05 16.30
N ALA A 607 -76.30 27.06 15.08
CA ALA A 607 -75.57 25.94 14.51
C ALA A 607 -74.27 26.38 13.83
N GLU A 608 -73.24 25.57 13.97
CA GLU A 608 -71.99 25.64 13.20
C GLU A 608 -71.56 24.22 12.81
N PHE A 609 -70.92 24.05 11.66
CA PHE A 609 -70.39 22.75 11.27
C PHE A 609 -68.89 22.78 11.01
N THR A 610 -68.26 21.63 11.19
CA THR A 610 -66.86 21.37 10.81
C THR A 610 -66.79 20.16 9.89
N VAL A 611 -65.77 20.14 9.03
CA VAL A 611 -65.54 19.04 8.08
C VAL A 611 -64.22 18.40 8.42
N TRP A 612 -64.18 17.08 8.46
CA TRP A 612 -63.01 16.29 8.84
C TRP A 612 -62.74 15.21 7.79
N ARG A 613 -61.47 15.03 7.43
CA ARG A 613 -61.01 13.98 6.51
C ARG A 613 -59.90 13.20 7.20
N ASN A 614 -60.07 11.89 7.35
CA ASN A 614 -59.09 11.00 7.99
C ASN A 614 -58.59 11.52 9.37
N GLY A 615 -59.47 12.15 10.15
CA GLY A 615 -59.13 12.72 11.46
C GLY A 615 -58.51 14.12 11.46
N THR A 616 -58.22 14.71 10.30
CA THR A 616 -57.76 16.10 10.16
C THR A 616 -58.94 17.02 9.87
N ARG A 617 -59.06 18.13 10.60
CA ARG A 617 -60.08 19.15 10.35
C ARG A 617 -59.75 19.90 9.06
N ILE A 618 -60.62 19.78 8.06
CA ILE A 618 -60.51 20.49 6.78
C ILE A 618 -60.95 21.95 6.93
N GLY A 619 -61.93 22.23 7.79
CA GLY A 619 -62.42 23.59 7.97
C GLY A 619 -63.60 23.70 8.92
N SER A 620 -64.18 24.90 8.98
CA SER A 620 -65.42 25.17 9.73
C SER A 620 -66.24 26.30 9.14
N SER A 621 -67.54 26.25 9.38
CA SER A 621 -68.46 27.33 9.06
C SER A 621 -68.38 28.47 10.07
N SER A 622 -68.94 29.62 9.71
CA SER A 622 -69.39 30.59 10.72
C SER A 622 -70.71 30.12 11.36
N ILE A 623 -71.03 30.63 12.55
CA ILE A 623 -72.29 30.33 13.24
C ILE A 623 -73.50 30.91 12.48
N ARG A 624 -74.60 30.15 12.40
CA ARG A 624 -75.94 30.61 11.97
C ARG A 624 -76.90 30.59 13.16
N TYR A 625 -77.65 31.66 13.35
CA TYR A 625 -78.72 31.74 14.36
C TYR A 625 -80.11 31.54 13.72
N VAL A 626 -81.03 30.99 14.50
CA VAL A 626 -82.46 30.87 14.17
C VAL A 626 -83.31 31.27 15.36
N LYS A 627 -84.49 31.82 15.09
CA LYS A 627 -85.48 32.16 16.11
C LYS A 627 -86.50 31.04 16.18
N ILE A 628 -86.84 30.61 17.38
CA ILE A 628 -87.78 29.50 17.61
C ILE A 628 -88.91 29.98 18.51
N ASP A 629 -90.14 29.86 18.03
CA ASP A 629 -91.34 30.17 18.80
C ASP A 629 -92.39 29.08 18.65
N ARG A 630 -92.55 28.29 19.73
CA ARG A 630 -93.52 27.20 19.78
C ARG A 630 -94.86 27.65 20.35
N ARG A 631 -95.07 28.94 20.64
CA ARG A 631 -96.28 29.45 21.30
C ARG A 631 -97.31 29.98 20.29
N TYR A 632 -98.58 29.62 20.48
CA TYR A 632 -99.69 30.29 19.80
C TYR A 632 -100.10 31.58 20.53
N SER A 633 -100.57 32.56 19.77
CA SER A 633 -101.10 33.83 20.31
C SER A 633 -102.52 33.65 20.87
N THR A 634 -102.62 32.98 22.01
CA THR A 634 -103.86 32.72 22.76
C THR A 634 -103.77 33.26 24.19
N SER A 635 -104.92 33.47 24.86
CA SER A 635 -104.99 34.02 26.23
C SER A 635 -104.25 33.13 27.26
N ASP A 636 -104.35 31.81 27.09
CA ASP A 636 -103.53 30.83 27.80
C ASP A 636 -102.39 30.36 26.89
N PRO A 637 -101.17 30.14 27.41
CA PRO A 637 -100.04 29.72 26.60
C PRO A 637 -100.25 28.28 26.10
N VAL A 638 -100.54 28.15 24.81
CA VAL A 638 -100.64 26.88 24.10
C VAL A 638 -99.40 26.71 23.23
N PHE A 639 -98.74 25.56 23.31
CA PHE A 639 -97.56 25.25 22.53
C PHE A 639 -97.84 24.15 21.52
N CYS A 640 -97.18 24.22 20.37
CA CYS A 640 -97.21 23.14 19.41
C CYS A 640 -96.18 22.06 19.76
N GLY A 641 -96.55 20.80 19.52
CA GLY A 641 -95.73 19.63 19.77
C GLY A 641 -96.32 18.36 19.14
N PRO A 642 -95.63 17.21 19.27
CA PRO A 642 -95.98 15.99 18.55
C PRO A 642 -97.32 15.38 18.99
N ASN A 643 -97.83 15.75 20.17
CA ASN A 643 -99.10 15.27 20.73
C ASN A 643 -100.28 16.24 20.51
N GLY A 644 -100.11 17.24 19.63
CA GLY A 644 -101.10 18.29 19.38
C GLY A 644 -100.83 19.57 20.17
N ASN A 645 -101.74 20.55 20.01
CA ASN A 645 -101.64 21.86 20.67
C ASN A 645 -102.15 21.74 22.12
N GLY A 646 -101.31 22.05 23.10
CA GLY A 646 -101.70 21.99 24.51
C GLY A 646 -100.85 22.87 25.42
N PRO A 647 -101.21 22.97 26.71
CA PRO A 647 -100.22 23.37 27.71
C PRO A 647 -99.09 22.34 27.69
N ASP A 648 -97.84 22.81 27.66
CA ASP A 648 -96.64 21.97 27.47
C ASP A 648 -96.39 21.02 28.65
#